data_AF-A0A820C449-F1
#
_entry.id   AF-A0A820C449-F1
#
_cell.length_a   1.000
_cell.length_b   1.000
_cell.length_c   1.000
_cell.angle_alpha   90.00
_cell.angle_beta   90.00
_cell.angle_gamma   90.00
#
_symmetry.space_group_name_H-M   'P 1'
#
loop_
_entity.id
_entity.type
_entity.pdbx_description
1 polymer ?
#
loop_
_entity_poly.entity_id
_entity_poly.type
_entity_poly.pdbx_seq_one_letter_code
_entity_poly.pdbx_strand_id
1 'polypeptide(L)'
;NIYDSDSNLTLEQRDHENRSNIIATRIFLIVLIITLIIFILAFQLSFRTKTVTVSNPTQEQFENLPFTIYCPCSRISISYDQFTSINVRFHQVCSSDFISDRWIQTIFTGSNTTYFYLKDFRTYGSAAFQALASFCRLSKINALQSITLFNQMSIISPETLTQSVFQSQINASIEQFQLTTPNEFKIQLNLVQDMTTHSRLQSGIQTNSLLSYFLTDNQQFTVSRNSIVYVSSRNNNTCSCSASFNCQESSLIYNIYGAATQRTVTSNTKILMRINRFKLGCLPVNAILLSTLECFYNQTCLNQLISFFPTNEKFLAMNFSEQSRFAINSTVQMIVDELMIEQWITNISYDKYFKQCAPNLCTYTKNEKYTFTFILTKIISLLGAFTLVLGFIIQLIVRFIRRFPRTEPITLCQRIKYLFRKIWTKLNMFKHHESNKHQERYQRLGTRLYIFILIITLSILSVYILIEKGIHRITILKPTETQYKHFQQIYSNKSICPCSSITMTYSNFITIQPNYHQVCSSDLVSPQWIQYNTNTMSGLGYSYLDYRFNAESQFQLLAMFCQQAQQIVDNGIEIFLQTQFVSSQINSQDLFESKINLLISDWRSLILNRYLRPINIIRTITHGNLLMNAGLNHKFSTTNSTYRNIKILTISYSNCSCALSSQCMQVMDIYTQNSSTSPFIRTLRIRNFYIGCSSVESLLNSTLEIFYNRSAMLELDQYSYVPLGSSFNFSASNSTLSLPNETIETIVNRLMIDSWSSNISFSSYYQTCAPLSCTI
;
A
#
# COMPACT_ATOMS: atom_id res chain seq x y z
N ASN A 1 -16.53 -70.84 -43.66
CA ASN A 1 -15.73 -71.98 -43.20
C ASN A 1 -14.33 -71.50 -42.91
N ILE A 2 -13.95 -71.41 -41.62
CA ILE A 2 -12.55 -71.21 -41.19
C ILE A 2 -11.82 -72.57 -41.08
N TYR A 3 -12.57 -73.67 -41.23
CA TYR A 3 -12.04 -75.02 -41.34
C TYR A 3 -12.39 -75.56 -42.72
N ASP A 4 -11.36 -75.82 -43.50
CA ASP A 4 -11.47 -76.39 -44.85
C ASP A 4 -11.90 -77.86 -44.73
N SER A 5 -12.82 -78.29 -45.60
CA SER A 5 -13.47 -79.60 -45.51
C SER A 5 -12.69 -80.65 -46.30
N ASP A 6 -12.33 -81.75 -45.63
CA ASP A 6 -11.69 -82.93 -46.22
C ASP A 6 -12.54 -83.53 -47.36
N SER A 7 -11.89 -83.95 -48.44
CA SER A 7 -12.54 -84.26 -49.73
C SER A 7 -13.21 -85.64 -49.83
N ASN A 8 -13.33 -86.40 -48.75
CA ASN A 8 -13.83 -87.81 -48.76
C ASN A 8 -15.09 -88.04 -47.92
N LEU A 9 -16.15 -87.24 -48.08
CA LEU A 9 -17.42 -87.37 -47.35
C LEU A 9 -18.63 -87.45 -48.30
N THR A 10 -19.61 -88.29 -47.97
CA THR A 10 -20.86 -88.44 -48.73
C THR A 10 -21.76 -87.21 -48.61
N LEU A 11 -22.68 -87.00 -49.57
CA LEU A 11 -23.47 -85.76 -49.72
C LEU A 11 -24.30 -85.41 -48.46
N GLU A 12 -24.87 -86.41 -47.77
CA GLU A 12 -25.59 -86.23 -46.49
C GLU A 12 -24.67 -85.87 -45.31
N GLN A 13 -23.44 -86.40 -45.28
CA GLN A 13 -22.45 -86.11 -44.24
C GLN A 13 -21.90 -84.68 -44.38
N ARG A 14 -21.67 -84.23 -45.62
CA ARG A 14 -21.23 -82.85 -45.92
C ARG A 14 -22.29 -81.82 -45.53
N ASP A 15 -23.58 -82.14 -45.70
CA ASP A 15 -24.69 -81.23 -45.36
C ASP A 15 -24.91 -81.11 -43.84
N HIS A 16 -24.70 -82.20 -43.09
CA HIS A 16 -24.81 -82.19 -41.62
C HIS A 16 -23.58 -81.58 -40.92
N GLU A 17 -22.37 -81.75 -41.48
CA GLU A 17 -21.15 -81.10 -41.01
C GLU A 17 -21.18 -79.59 -41.26
N ASN A 18 -21.71 -79.16 -42.41
CA ASN A 18 -22.02 -77.75 -42.67
C ASN A 18 -23.00 -77.21 -41.62
N ARG A 19 -24.09 -77.92 -41.29
CA ARG A 19 -25.07 -77.45 -40.27
C ARG A 19 -24.45 -77.30 -38.88
N SER A 20 -23.59 -78.21 -38.45
CA SER A 20 -22.92 -78.15 -37.14
C SER A 20 -21.89 -77.01 -37.07
N ASN A 21 -21.06 -76.87 -38.11
CA ASN A 21 -20.12 -75.75 -38.24
C ASN A 21 -20.86 -74.41 -38.34
N ILE A 22 -22.00 -74.36 -39.01
CA ILE A 22 -22.88 -73.18 -39.07
C ILE A 22 -23.41 -72.83 -37.67
N ILE A 23 -23.84 -73.81 -36.85
CA ILE A 23 -24.37 -73.56 -35.50
C ILE A 23 -23.26 -73.10 -34.54
N ALA A 24 -22.09 -73.73 -34.55
CA ALA A 24 -20.95 -73.31 -33.73
C ALA A 24 -20.45 -71.91 -34.11
N THR A 25 -20.41 -71.62 -35.42
CA THR A 25 -20.07 -70.29 -35.93
C THR A 25 -21.15 -69.26 -35.55
N ARG A 26 -22.44 -69.63 -35.57
CA ARG A 26 -23.55 -68.77 -35.11
C ARG A 26 -23.45 -68.45 -33.63
N ILE A 27 -23.15 -69.42 -32.77
CA ILE A 27 -22.99 -69.18 -31.32
C ILE A 27 -21.75 -68.31 -31.05
N PHE A 28 -20.63 -68.58 -31.72
CA PHE A 28 -19.44 -67.72 -31.66
C PHE A 28 -19.77 -66.29 -32.09
N LEU A 29 -20.46 -66.12 -33.22
CA LEU A 29 -20.89 -64.81 -33.70
C LEU A 29 -21.85 -64.14 -32.72
N ILE A 30 -22.82 -64.85 -32.13
CA ILE A 30 -23.75 -64.30 -31.14
C ILE A 30 -23.00 -63.81 -29.90
N VAL A 31 -22.08 -64.60 -29.36
CA VAL A 31 -21.32 -64.21 -28.17
C VAL A 31 -20.35 -63.07 -28.48
N LEU A 32 -19.71 -63.09 -29.65
CA LEU A 32 -18.87 -61.98 -30.13
C LEU A 32 -19.69 -60.69 -30.34
N ILE A 33 -20.89 -60.80 -30.90
CA ILE A 33 -21.81 -59.68 -31.08
C ILE A 33 -22.25 -59.13 -29.72
N ILE A 34 -22.59 -59.99 -28.76
CA ILE A 34 -22.98 -59.55 -27.41
C ILE A 34 -21.81 -58.85 -26.69
N THR A 35 -20.59 -59.37 -26.77
CA THR A 35 -19.42 -58.73 -26.13
C THR A 35 -19.06 -57.42 -26.82
N LEU A 36 -19.16 -57.33 -28.15
CA LEU A 36 -19.00 -56.09 -28.90
C LEU A 36 -20.07 -55.05 -28.54
N ILE A 37 -21.33 -55.47 -28.39
CA ILE A 37 -22.43 -54.59 -27.97
C ILE A 37 -22.18 -54.05 -26.56
N ILE A 38 -21.80 -54.90 -25.60
CA ILE A 38 -21.46 -54.47 -24.23
C ILE A 38 -20.30 -53.47 -24.25
N PHE A 39 -19.28 -53.72 -25.07
CA PHE A 39 -18.13 -52.83 -25.21
C PHE A 39 -18.52 -51.48 -25.82
N ILE A 40 -19.32 -51.47 -26.89
CA ILE A 40 -19.84 -50.25 -27.51
C ILE A 40 -20.66 -49.45 -26.51
N LEU A 41 -21.55 -50.10 -25.75
CA LEU A 41 -22.36 -49.43 -24.71
C LEU A 41 -21.49 -48.86 -23.59
N ALA A 42 -20.45 -49.59 -23.13
CA ALA A 42 -19.52 -49.11 -22.11
C ALA A 42 -18.71 -47.88 -22.57
N PHE A 43 -18.24 -47.86 -23.83
CA PHE A 43 -17.54 -46.69 -24.40
C PHE A 43 -18.48 -45.52 -24.73
N GLN A 44 -19.76 -45.77 -25.01
CA GLN A 44 -20.77 -44.73 -25.20
C GLN A 44 -21.12 -44.00 -23.89
N LEU A 45 -20.99 -44.70 -22.75
CA LEU A 45 -21.29 -44.17 -21.42
C LEU A 45 -20.10 -43.51 -20.72
N SER A 46 -18.88 -43.66 -21.25
CA SER A 46 -17.67 -43.09 -20.66
C SER A 46 -17.26 -41.77 -21.33
N PHE A 47 -16.68 -40.87 -20.52
CA PHE A 47 -16.21 -39.55 -20.96
C PHE A 47 -14.70 -39.47 -20.83
N ARG A 48 -14.06 -38.79 -21.77
CA ARG A 48 -12.63 -38.48 -21.69
C ARG A 48 -12.41 -36.99 -21.48
N THR A 49 -11.49 -36.65 -20.60
CA THR A 49 -10.96 -35.29 -20.49
C THR A 49 -10.00 -35.02 -21.65
N LYS A 50 -10.31 -34.01 -22.46
CA LYS A 50 -9.45 -33.52 -23.53
C LYS A 50 -8.96 -32.12 -23.20
N THR A 51 -7.65 -31.95 -23.14
CA THR A 51 -7.03 -30.63 -23.10
C THR A 51 -7.05 -30.03 -24.50
N VAL A 52 -7.66 -28.86 -24.64
CA VAL A 52 -7.67 -28.06 -25.86
C VAL A 52 -6.65 -26.95 -25.69
N THR A 53 -5.74 -26.84 -26.64
CA THR A 53 -4.70 -25.82 -26.71
C THR A 53 -5.03 -24.85 -27.84
N VAL A 54 -5.20 -23.57 -27.53
CA VAL A 54 -5.32 -22.49 -28.51
C VAL A 54 -3.98 -21.77 -28.57
N SER A 55 -3.32 -21.81 -29.73
CA SER A 55 -2.05 -21.10 -29.96
C SER A 55 -2.30 -19.65 -30.36
N ASN A 56 -1.56 -18.71 -29.76
CA ASN A 56 -1.60 -17.27 -30.04
C ASN A 56 -3.04 -16.69 -30.16
N PRO A 57 -3.88 -16.81 -29.12
CA PRO A 57 -5.24 -16.30 -29.18
C PRO A 57 -5.28 -14.78 -29.36
N THR A 58 -6.18 -14.33 -30.22
CA THR A 58 -6.58 -12.91 -30.29
C THR A 58 -7.35 -12.51 -29.03
N GLN A 59 -7.47 -11.20 -28.77
CA GLN A 59 -8.22 -10.69 -27.63
C GLN A 59 -9.68 -11.19 -27.64
N GLU A 60 -10.35 -11.12 -28.79
CA GLU A 60 -11.72 -11.60 -28.95
C GLU A 60 -11.84 -13.12 -28.73
N GLN A 61 -10.85 -13.89 -29.18
CA GLN A 61 -10.82 -15.33 -28.89
C GLN A 61 -10.65 -15.60 -27.40
N PHE A 62 -9.78 -14.85 -26.71
CA PHE A 62 -9.56 -14.98 -25.27
C PHE A 62 -10.83 -14.67 -24.46
N GLU A 63 -11.54 -13.59 -24.79
CA GLU A 63 -12.77 -13.20 -24.11
C GLU A 63 -13.92 -14.22 -24.28
N ASN A 64 -13.90 -14.97 -25.38
CA ASN A 64 -14.89 -16.02 -25.66
C ASN A 64 -14.52 -17.40 -25.07
N LEU A 65 -13.35 -17.54 -24.43
CA LEU A 65 -12.91 -18.81 -23.86
C LEU A 65 -13.54 -19.07 -22.47
N PRO A 66 -13.76 -20.33 -22.10
CA PRO A 66 -14.36 -20.68 -20.82
C PRO A 66 -13.46 -20.29 -19.63
N PHE A 67 -14.07 -19.97 -18.48
CA PHE A 67 -13.39 -19.50 -17.25
C PHE A 67 -12.29 -20.42 -16.68
N THR A 68 -12.20 -21.69 -17.12
CA THR A 68 -11.18 -22.66 -16.65
C THR A 68 -9.90 -22.62 -17.48
N ILE A 69 -9.64 -21.52 -18.17
CA ILE A 69 -8.51 -21.38 -19.09
C ILE A 69 -7.26 -20.89 -18.38
N TYR A 70 -6.16 -21.59 -18.63
CA TYR A 70 -4.83 -21.17 -18.23
C TYR A 70 -4.13 -20.54 -19.44
N CYS A 71 -3.95 -19.22 -19.38
CA CYS A 71 -3.31 -18.40 -20.42
C CYS A 71 -2.07 -17.70 -19.84
N PRO A 72 -0.90 -18.35 -19.85
CA PRO A 72 0.33 -17.73 -19.39
C PRO A 72 0.64 -16.47 -20.18
N CYS A 73 0.95 -15.41 -19.46
CA CYS A 73 1.39 -14.15 -20.03
C CYS A 73 2.85 -14.28 -20.47
N SER A 74 3.21 -13.83 -21.68
CA SER A 74 4.61 -13.83 -22.14
C SER A 74 5.49 -12.89 -21.29
N ARG A 75 4.89 -11.81 -20.76
CA ARG A 75 5.52 -10.85 -19.85
C ARG A 75 4.76 -10.82 -18.53
N ILE A 76 5.36 -11.39 -17.48
CA ILE A 76 4.74 -11.47 -16.16
C ILE A 76 4.61 -10.08 -15.49
N SER A 77 5.50 -9.14 -15.84
CA SER A 77 5.51 -7.78 -15.31
C SER A 77 5.39 -6.79 -16.47
N ILE A 78 4.35 -5.96 -16.46
CA ILE A 78 4.11 -4.95 -17.50
C ILE A 78 3.96 -3.59 -16.82
N SER A 79 4.79 -2.62 -17.21
CA SER A 79 4.78 -1.28 -16.63
C SER A 79 3.52 -0.49 -17.01
N TYR A 80 3.05 0.36 -16.10
CA TYR A 80 1.80 1.11 -16.27
C TYR A 80 1.84 2.07 -17.47
N ASP A 81 3.01 2.61 -17.82
CA ASP A 81 3.20 3.49 -18.98
C ASP A 81 2.82 2.86 -20.34
N GLN A 82 2.85 1.53 -20.44
CA GLN A 82 2.55 0.82 -21.68
C GLN A 82 1.06 0.86 -22.04
N PHE A 83 0.17 1.04 -21.06
CA PHE A 83 -1.27 0.94 -21.25
C PHE A 83 -2.09 2.00 -20.50
N THR A 84 -1.46 2.87 -19.73
CA THR A 84 -2.10 4.03 -19.08
C THR A 84 -1.48 5.34 -19.52
N SER A 85 -2.25 6.43 -19.44
CA SER A 85 -1.72 7.79 -19.52
C SER A 85 -2.40 8.66 -18.47
N ILE A 86 -1.62 9.36 -17.65
CA ILE A 86 -2.11 10.30 -16.63
C ILE A 86 -1.58 11.69 -16.95
N ASN A 87 -2.49 12.64 -17.13
CA ASN A 87 -2.19 14.06 -17.29
C ASN A 87 -2.87 14.88 -16.18
N VAL A 88 -2.34 16.06 -15.91
CA VAL A 88 -2.83 16.92 -14.82
C VAL A 88 -3.09 18.32 -15.34
N ARG A 89 -4.28 18.85 -15.01
CA ARG A 89 -4.59 20.27 -15.17
C ARG A 89 -4.40 20.96 -13.82
N PHE A 90 -3.53 21.95 -13.76
CA PHE A 90 -3.28 22.75 -12.56
C PHE A 90 -4.20 23.98 -12.49
N HIS A 91 -4.37 24.51 -11.28
CA HIS A 91 -5.14 25.70 -10.99
C HIS A 91 -4.57 26.91 -11.72
N GLN A 92 -5.45 27.77 -12.25
CA GLN A 92 -5.08 28.90 -13.14
C GLN A 92 -4.08 29.89 -12.52
N VAL A 93 -4.05 29.99 -11.20
CA VAL A 93 -3.03 30.78 -10.47
C VAL A 93 -1.60 30.36 -10.85
N CYS A 94 -1.38 29.07 -11.13
CA CYS A 94 -0.08 28.51 -11.49
C CYS A 94 0.32 28.75 -12.96
N SER A 95 -0.50 29.47 -13.71
CA SER A 95 -0.20 30.02 -15.05
C SER A 95 -0.48 31.52 -15.13
N SER A 96 -0.86 32.15 -14.00
CA SER A 96 -1.18 33.57 -13.93
C SER A 96 0.07 34.44 -13.72
N ASP A 97 -0.10 35.76 -13.87
CA ASP A 97 0.95 36.73 -13.56
C ASP A 97 1.38 36.72 -12.09
N PHE A 98 0.53 36.24 -11.18
CA PHE A 98 0.77 36.32 -9.74
C PHE A 98 1.89 35.42 -9.23
N ILE A 99 2.39 34.51 -10.07
CA ILE A 99 3.58 33.69 -9.79
C ILE A 99 4.81 34.12 -10.59
N SER A 100 4.70 35.18 -11.40
CA SER A 100 5.77 35.65 -12.27
C SER A 100 6.76 36.56 -11.56
N ASP A 101 8.00 36.56 -12.03
CA ASP A 101 9.05 37.43 -11.49
C ASP A 101 8.68 38.92 -11.62
N ARG A 102 7.99 39.32 -12.71
CA ARG A 102 7.55 40.71 -12.91
C ARG A 102 6.57 41.18 -11.83
N TRP A 103 5.65 40.32 -11.40
CA TRP A 103 4.69 40.63 -10.33
C TRP A 103 5.39 40.74 -8.98
N ILE A 104 6.22 39.74 -8.64
CA ILE A 104 6.97 39.69 -7.39
C ILE A 104 7.92 40.89 -7.29
N GLN A 105 8.63 41.21 -8.38
CA GLN A 105 9.52 42.36 -8.48
C GLN A 105 8.76 43.68 -8.35
N THR A 106 7.57 43.81 -8.95
CA THR A 106 6.73 45.01 -8.79
C THR A 106 6.41 45.27 -7.33
N ILE A 107 6.03 44.24 -6.57
CA ILE A 107 5.76 44.41 -5.13
C ILE A 107 7.05 44.74 -4.36
N PHE A 108 8.15 44.05 -4.67
CA PHE A 108 9.43 44.22 -3.97
C PHE A 108 10.08 45.59 -4.20
N THR A 109 10.16 46.02 -5.46
CA THR A 109 10.80 47.29 -5.86
C THR A 109 9.85 48.48 -5.69
N GLY A 110 8.55 48.24 -5.77
CA GLY A 110 7.55 49.28 -5.89
C GLY A 110 7.13 49.98 -4.60
N SER A 111 7.93 49.92 -3.53
CA SER A 111 7.61 50.70 -2.34
C SER A 111 8.27 52.08 -2.45
N ASN A 112 7.51 53.10 -2.86
CA ASN A 112 7.90 54.51 -2.67
C ASN A 112 8.02 54.89 -1.18
N THR A 113 7.69 53.96 -0.28
CA THR A 113 7.89 54.09 1.15
C THR A 113 9.34 53.77 1.49
N THR A 114 10.10 54.76 1.91
CA THR A 114 11.43 54.61 2.52
C THR A 114 11.39 53.90 3.89
N TYR A 115 10.25 53.32 4.30
CA TYR A 115 9.95 52.93 5.66
C TYR A 115 9.44 51.49 5.77
N PHE A 116 10.10 50.71 6.63
CA PHE A 116 9.73 49.35 6.98
C PHE A 116 8.59 49.34 8.01
N TYR A 117 7.40 48.90 7.61
CA TYR A 117 6.31 48.60 8.54
C TYR A 117 5.79 47.19 8.30
N LEU A 118 5.97 46.31 9.29
CA LEU A 118 5.72 44.87 9.16
C LEU A 118 4.27 44.54 8.77
N LYS A 119 3.30 45.40 9.14
CA LYS A 119 1.88 45.17 8.82
C LYS A 119 1.45 45.68 7.46
N ASP A 120 2.30 46.42 6.75
CA ASP A 120 2.01 46.91 5.41
C ASP A 120 2.20 45.79 4.36
N PHE A 121 1.23 45.61 3.48
CA PHE A 121 1.31 44.63 2.39
C PHE A 121 2.56 44.81 1.53
N ARG A 122 3.04 46.04 1.32
CA ARG A 122 4.23 46.29 0.51
C ARG A 122 5.52 45.73 1.13
N THR A 123 5.52 45.46 2.44
CA THR A 123 6.67 44.88 3.16
C THR A 123 6.77 43.36 2.97
N TYR A 124 5.64 42.65 2.97
CA TYR A 124 5.63 41.18 2.99
C TYR A 124 5.01 40.53 1.75
N GLY A 125 4.30 41.30 0.92
CA GLY A 125 3.55 40.80 -0.22
C GLY A 125 4.43 40.05 -1.23
N SER A 126 5.63 40.55 -1.50
CA SER A 126 6.58 39.89 -2.41
C SER A 126 6.96 38.48 -1.89
N ALA A 127 7.23 38.34 -0.59
CA ALA A 127 7.50 37.05 0.03
C ALA A 127 6.28 36.12 0.02
N ALA A 128 5.07 36.64 0.20
CA ALA A 128 3.83 35.87 0.10
C ALA A 128 3.61 35.32 -1.32
N PHE A 129 3.85 36.12 -2.36
CA PHE A 129 3.74 35.68 -3.75
C PHE A 129 4.90 34.79 -4.21
N GLN A 130 6.10 34.98 -3.65
CA GLN A 130 7.20 34.04 -3.84
C GLN A 130 6.89 32.66 -3.24
N ALA A 131 6.21 32.62 -2.08
CA ALA A 131 5.70 31.37 -1.52
C ALA A 131 4.61 30.75 -2.42
N LEU A 132 3.68 31.54 -2.95
CA LEU A 132 2.67 31.06 -3.91
C LEU A 132 3.29 30.45 -5.17
N ALA A 133 4.27 31.14 -5.76
CA ALA A 133 5.02 30.64 -6.91
C ALA A 133 5.75 29.33 -6.59
N SER A 134 6.34 29.25 -5.39
CA SER A 134 6.99 28.03 -4.90
C SER A 134 6.00 26.89 -4.73
N PHE A 135 4.80 27.13 -4.22
CA PHE A 135 3.75 26.11 -4.14
C PHE A 135 3.36 25.60 -5.53
N CYS A 136 3.06 26.50 -6.48
CA CYS A 136 2.76 26.08 -7.85
C CYS A 136 3.88 25.25 -8.47
N ARG A 137 5.15 25.63 -8.27
CA ARG A 137 6.30 24.88 -8.77
C ARG A 137 6.43 23.52 -8.09
N LEU A 138 6.37 23.48 -6.76
CA LEU A 138 6.51 22.25 -5.99
C LEU A 138 5.37 21.29 -6.26
N SER A 139 4.13 21.77 -6.40
CA SER A 139 3.00 20.92 -6.70
C SER A 139 3.11 20.31 -8.11
N LYS A 140 3.56 21.09 -9.11
CA LYS A 140 3.86 20.55 -10.45
C LYS A 140 4.94 19.48 -10.40
N ILE A 141 6.06 19.75 -9.71
CA ILE A 141 7.16 18.79 -9.58
C ILE A 141 6.68 17.51 -8.89
N ASN A 142 5.99 17.61 -7.76
CA ASN A 142 5.50 16.45 -7.03
C ASN A 142 4.52 15.62 -7.87
N ALA A 143 3.52 16.25 -8.49
CA ALA A 143 2.57 15.54 -9.33
C ALA A 143 3.26 14.82 -10.50
N LEU A 144 4.17 15.48 -11.22
CA LEU A 144 4.87 14.88 -12.36
C LEU A 144 5.87 13.78 -11.95
N GLN A 145 6.56 13.95 -10.82
CA GLN A 145 7.43 12.91 -10.27
C GLN A 145 6.63 11.70 -9.81
N SER A 146 5.51 11.90 -9.12
CA SER A 146 4.60 10.82 -8.72
C SER A 146 4.04 10.08 -9.94
N ILE A 147 3.66 10.79 -11.03
CA ILE A 147 3.26 10.14 -12.29
C ILE A 147 4.39 9.33 -12.88
N THR A 148 5.62 9.85 -12.87
CA THR A 148 6.80 9.14 -13.39
C THR A 148 7.06 7.85 -12.60
N LEU A 149 6.98 7.91 -11.27
CA LEU A 149 7.10 6.74 -10.40
C LEU A 149 5.97 5.75 -10.64
N PHE A 150 4.73 6.23 -10.77
CA PHE A 150 3.58 5.40 -11.11
C PHE A 150 3.78 4.67 -12.43
N ASN A 151 4.23 5.36 -13.47
CA ASN A 151 4.51 4.80 -14.78
C ASN A 151 5.59 3.70 -14.76
N GLN A 152 6.54 3.76 -13.82
CA GLN A 152 7.58 2.74 -13.62
C GLN A 152 7.08 1.52 -12.84
N MET A 153 6.00 1.66 -12.06
CA MET A 153 5.37 0.52 -11.41
C MET A 153 4.77 -0.40 -12.46
N SER A 154 4.66 -1.68 -12.11
CA SER A 154 4.18 -2.72 -13.02
C SER A 154 3.01 -3.49 -12.44
N ILE A 155 2.07 -3.86 -13.32
CA ILE A 155 1.13 -4.93 -13.03
C ILE A 155 1.88 -6.27 -13.13
N ILE A 156 1.79 -7.08 -12.07
CA ILE A 156 2.44 -8.40 -12.00
C ILE A 156 1.36 -9.46 -12.09
N SER A 157 1.32 -10.20 -13.19
CA SER A 157 0.42 -11.33 -13.36
C SER A 157 1.07 -12.42 -14.21
N PRO A 158 1.18 -13.67 -13.70
CA PRO A 158 1.68 -14.79 -14.50
C PRO A 158 0.70 -15.22 -15.59
N GLU A 159 -0.57 -14.80 -15.49
CA GLU A 159 -1.66 -15.15 -16.39
C GLU A 159 -2.27 -13.90 -17.02
N THR A 160 -2.88 -14.08 -18.20
CA THR A 160 -3.57 -12.99 -18.90
C THR A 160 -4.83 -12.61 -18.11
N LEU A 161 -4.91 -11.34 -17.69
CA LEU A 161 -6.06 -10.85 -16.94
C LEU A 161 -7.24 -10.61 -17.87
N THR A 162 -8.44 -10.94 -17.41
CA THR A 162 -9.68 -10.54 -18.08
C THR A 162 -9.85 -9.03 -18.03
N GLN A 163 -10.60 -8.45 -18.98
CA GLN A 163 -10.82 -7.00 -19.02
C GLN A 163 -11.40 -6.45 -17.71
N SER A 164 -12.33 -7.18 -17.07
CA SER A 164 -12.93 -6.76 -15.80
C SER A 164 -11.92 -6.75 -14.65
N VAL A 165 -11.10 -7.79 -14.52
CA VAL A 165 -10.07 -7.86 -13.46
C VAL A 165 -9.00 -6.80 -13.69
N PHE A 166 -8.54 -6.66 -14.93
CA PHE A 166 -7.59 -5.61 -15.30
C PHE A 166 -8.14 -4.22 -14.97
N GLN A 167 -9.36 -3.89 -15.41
CA GLN A 167 -9.94 -2.57 -15.19
C GLN A 167 -10.10 -2.25 -13.70
N SER A 168 -10.58 -3.21 -12.90
CA SER A 168 -10.69 -3.03 -11.45
C SER A 168 -9.33 -2.82 -10.79
N GLN A 169 -8.32 -3.61 -11.17
CA GLN A 169 -6.97 -3.48 -10.62
C GLN A 169 -6.32 -2.14 -10.97
N ILE A 170 -6.48 -1.66 -12.21
CA ILE A 170 -5.92 -0.38 -12.65
C ILE A 170 -6.68 0.79 -12.04
N ASN A 171 -8.01 0.76 -12.00
CA ASN A 171 -8.80 1.81 -11.35
C ASN A 171 -8.44 1.94 -9.88
N ALA A 172 -8.37 0.82 -9.14
CA ALA A 172 -7.95 0.83 -7.74
C ALA A 172 -6.55 1.43 -7.55
N SER A 173 -5.61 1.08 -8.44
CA SER A 173 -4.25 1.62 -8.40
C SER A 173 -4.20 3.12 -8.68
N ILE A 174 -5.02 3.61 -9.63
CA ILE A 174 -5.11 5.02 -9.99
C ILE A 174 -5.82 5.84 -8.90
N GLU A 175 -6.93 5.34 -8.35
CA GLU A 175 -7.64 5.99 -7.24
C GLU A 175 -6.71 6.13 -6.03
N GLN A 176 -6.00 5.05 -5.68
CA GLN A 176 -4.99 5.08 -4.63
C GLN A 176 -3.91 6.13 -4.93
N PHE A 177 -3.37 6.15 -6.14
CA PHE A 177 -2.37 7.12 -6.57
C PHE A 177 -2.86 8.59 -6.45
N GLN A 178 -4.10 8.86 -6.87
CA GLN A 178 -4.71 10.20 -6.84
C GLN A 178 -4.99 10.67 -5.41
N LEU A 179 -5.27 9.75 -4.48
CA LEU A 179 -5.49 10.05 -3.07
C LEU A 179 -4.17 10.24 -2.32
N THR A 180 -3.18 9.36 -2.53
CA THR A 180 -1.91 9.42 -1.79
C THR A 180 -1.06 10.61 -2.18
N THR A 181 -1.03 10.98 -3.46
CA THR A 181 -0.12 12.00 -3.97
C THR A 181 -0.33 13.39 -3.33
N PRO A 182 -1.56 13.95 -3.26
CA PRO A 182 -1.80 15.21 -2.55
C PRO A 182 -1.62 15.10 -1.04
N ASN A 183 -2.09 14.00 -0.44
CA ASN A 183 -2.01 13.80 1.01
C ASN A 183 -0.56 13.76 1.51
N GLU A 184 0.34 13.11 0.77
CA GLU A 184 1.78 13.08 1.10
C GLU A 184 2.40 14.48 1.08
N PHE A 185 2.06 15.29 0.08
CA PHE A 185 2.54 16.66 -0.01
C PHE A 185 2.02 17.53 1.13
N LYS A 186 0.72 17.42 1.44
CA LYS A 186 0.07 18.12 2.57
C LYS A 186 0.75 17.81 3.90
N ILE A 187 0.98 16.53 4.18
CA ILE A 187 1.66 16.06 5.39
C ILE A 187 3.07 16.68 5.50
N GLN A 188 3.84 16.64 4.41
CA GLN A 188 5.18 17.21 4.39
C GLN A 188 5.17 18.72 4.61
N LEU A 189 4.22 19.43 4.00
CA LEU A 189 4.08 20.87 4.17
C LEU A 189 3.76 21.23 5.63
N ASN A 190 2.81 20.54 6.25
CA ASN A 190 2.45 20.76 7.66
C ASN A 190 3.67 20.55 8.58
N LEU A 191 4.42 19.45 8.37
CA LEU A 191 5.63 19.17 9.14
C LEU A 191 6.70 20.27 8.97
N VAL A 192 6.90 20.79 7.76
CA VAL A 192 7.84 21.90 7.51
C VAL A 192 7.38 23.18 8.22
N GLN A 193 6.08 23.48 8.19
CA GLN A 193 5.53 24.66 8.88
C GLN A 193 5.68 24.54 10.40
N ASP A 194 5.34 23.38 10.96
CA ASP A 194 5.43 23.10 12.39
C ASP A 194 6.88 23.10 12.89
N MET A 195 7.81 22.52 12.13
CA MET A 195 9.23 22.55 12.44
C MET A 195 9.79 23.98 12.38
N THR A 196 9.41 24.78 11.37
CA THR A 196 9.83 26.19 11.26
C THR A 196 9.35 27.00 12.47
N THR A 197 8.11 26.71 12.88
CA THR A 197 7.37 27.34 13.97
C THR A 197 8.01 27.04 15.32
N HIS A 198 8.03 25.77 15.71
CA HIS A 198 8.44 25.34 17.05
C HIS A 198 9.97 25.33 17.23
N SER A 199 10.74 25.36 16.14
CA SER A 199 12.18 25.66 16.18
C SER A 199 12.48 27.16 16.33
N ARG A 200 11.44 28.01 16.38
CA ARG A 200 11.53 29.48 16.46
C ARG A 200 12.45 30.10 15.40
N LEU A 201 12.34 29.64 14.16
CA LEU A 201 13.10 30.21 13.05
C LEU A 201 12.69 31.65 12.78
N GLN A 202 13.65 32.56 12.69
CA GLN A 202 13.39 33.97 12.44
C GLN A 202 13.00 34.24 10.98
N SER A 203 11.88 34.92 10.74
CA SER A 203 11.59 35.46 9.41
C SER A 203 12.52 36.64 9.09
N GLY A 204 13.07 36.69 7.88
CA GLY A 204 13.93 37.79 7.42
C GLY A 204 13.23 39.15 7.39
N ILE A 205 11.90 39.17 7.21
CA ILE A 205 11.07 40.40 7.26
C ILE A 205 10.40 40.60 8.64
N GLN A 206 10.87 39.89 9.67
CA GLN A 206 10.48 40.10 11.08
C GLN A 206 8.97 40.02 11.41
N THR A 207 8.18 39.29 10.61
CA THR A 207 6.73 39.13 10.83
C THR A 207 6.37 38.19 12.01
N ASN A 208 7.30 37.35 12.48
CA ASN A 208 7.09 36.49 13.65
C ASN A 208 7.77 37.00 14.92
N SER A 209 8.90 37.68 14.78
CA SER A 209 9.62 38.29 15.89
C SER A 209 10.46 39.48 15.41
N LEU A 210 10.52 40.51 16.24
CA LEU A 210 11.31 41.71 16.02
C LEU A 210 12.63 41.61 16.78
N LEU A 211 13.74 41.93 16.11
CA LEU A 211 15.02 42.13 16.78
C LEU A 211 15.11 43.58 17.23
N SER A 212 15.25 43.78 18.53
CA SER A 212 15.39 45.06 19.19
C SER A 212 16.82 45.21 19.72
N TYR A 213 17.46 46.33 19.39
CA TYR A 213 18.79 46.67 19.86
C TYR A 213 18.67 47.72 20.98
N PHE A 214 19.28 47.47 22.12
CA PHE A 214 19.34 48.40 23.24
C PHE A 214 20.80 48.62 23.65
N LEU A 215 21.18 49.87 23.93
CA LEU A 215 22.43 50.15 24.63
C LEU A 215 22.20 49.93 26.11
N THR A 216 23.10 49.19 26.73
CA THR A 216 23.25 49.19 28.18
C THR A 216 24.15 50.35 28.61
N ASP A 217 24.05 50.76 29.87
CA ASP A 217 24.85 51.85 30.45
C ASP A 217 26.37 51.62 30.29
N ASN A 218 26.79 50.37 30.12
CA ASN A 218 28.18 49.97 29.89
C ASN A 218 28.62 50.07 28.42
N GLN A 219 27.86 50.75 27.56
CA GLN A 219 28.08 50.82 26.10
C GLN A 219 28.09 49.45 25.39
N GLN A 220 27.58 48.40 26.05
CA GLN A 220 27.37 47.10 25.42
C GLN A 220 25.97 47.04 24.81
N PHE A 221 25.88 46.56 23.57
CA PHE A 221 24.59 46.37 22.93
C PHE A 221 24.01 45.02 23.33
N THR A 222 22.77 45.03 23.81
CA THR A 222 21.96 43.83 23.98
C THR A 222 20.96 43.74 22.84
N VAL A 223 20.93 42.59 22.17
CA VAL A 223 19.88 42.28 21.19
C VAL A 223 18.81 41.48 21.90
N SER A 224 17.61 42.05 21.99
CA SER A 224 16.42 41.39 22.49
C SER A 224 15.54 40.96 21.32
N ARG A 225 14.99 39.75 21.40
CA ARG A 225 14.02 39.24 20.44
C ARG A 225 12.63 39.32 21.07
N ASN A 226 11.76 40.13 20.48
CA ASN A 226 10.38 40.27 20.90
C ASN A 226 9.47 39.56 19.92
N SER A 227 8.57 38.69 20.39
CA SER A 227 7.58 38.08 19.50
C SER A 227 6.56 39.12 19.02
N ILE A 228 6.11 38.98 17.76
CA ILE A 228 5.04 39.82 17.23
C ILE A 228 3.69 39.33 17.77
N VAL A 229 2.86 40.28 18.19
CA VAL A 229 1.49 40.03 18.64
C VAL A 229 0.51 40.63 17.63
N TYR A 230 -0.37 39.78 17.12
CA TYR A 230 -1.47 40.14 16.23
C TYR A 230 -2.79 40.21 17.00
N VAL A 231 -3.68 41.11 16.61
CA VAL A 231 -5.02 41.28 17.21
C VAL A 231 -6.05 40.61 16.31
N SER A 232 -6.77 39.62 16.86
CA SER A 232 -7.86 38.96 16.15
C SER A 232 -9.04 39.91 15.99
N SER A 233 -9.46 40.13 14.75
CA SER A 233 -10.54 41.05 14.39
C SER A 233 -11.95 40.60 14.84
N ARG A 234 -12.12 39.39 15.40
CA ARG A 234 -13.45 38.91 15.86
C ARG A 234 -13.70 39.13 17.35
N ASN A 235 -12.67 39.02 18.20
CA ASN A 235 -12.86 38.94 19.66
C ASN A 235 -11.97 39.93 20.45
N ASN A 236 -11.19 40.80 19.78
CA ASN A 236 -10.15 41.63 20.43
C ASN A 236 -9.07 40.82 21.19
N ASN A 237 -9.06 39.49 21.03
CA ASN A 237 -8.03 38.62 21.61
C ASN A 237 -6.71 38.81 20.87
N THR A 238 -5.65 39.03 21.64
CA THR A 238 -4.26 39.06 21.15
C THR A 238 -3.74 37.64 20.91
N CYS A 239 -3.01 37.46 19.82
CA CYS A 239 -2.38 36.21 19.42
C CYS A 239 -0.88 36.47 19.22
N SER A 240 -0.03 35.82 20.01
CA SER A 240 1.43 35.94 19.91
C SER A 240 2.02 34.90 18.99
N CYS A 241 2.93 35.30 18.10
CA CYS A 241 3.69 34.39 17.24
C CYS A 241 4.65 33.46 17.99
N SER A 242 4.87 33.69 19.29
CA SER A 242 5.58 32.73 20.17
C SER A 242 4.68 31.58 20.58
N ALA A 243 3.37 31.82 20.71
CA ALA A 243 2.40 30.84 21.20
C ALA A 243 1.67 30.13 20.05
N SER A 244 1.44 30.81 18.91
CA SER A 244 0.80 30.21 17.74
C SER A 244 1.25 30.89 16.46
N PHE A 245 1.53 30.13 15.41
CA PHE A 245 1.85 30.69 14.09
C PHE A 245 0.62 30.87 13.18
N ASN A 246 -0.56 30.48 13.67
CA ASN A 246 -1.85 30.72 13.03
C ASN A 246 -2.40 32.11 13.34
N CYS A 247 -1.65 32.94 14.08
CA CYS A 247 -1.99 34.33 14.29
C CYS A 247 -2.08 35.05 12.95
N GLN A 248 -3.21 35.71 12.73
CA GLN A 248 -3.49 36.41 11.48
C GLN A 248 -4.22 37.72 11.70
N GLU A 249 -3.95 38.66 10.80
CA GLU A 249 -4.64 39.92 10.65
C GLU A 249 -5.05 40.13 9.19
N SER A 250 -5.89 41.14 8.93
CA SER A 250 -6.19 41.51 7.55
C SER A 250 -5.03 42.27 6.95
N SER A 251 -4.73 41.98 5.68
CA SER A 251 -3.71 42.68 4.92
C SER A 251 -4.17 44.08 4.54
N LEU A 252 -3.32 45.07 4.81
CA LEU A 252 -3.64 46.49 4.64
C LEU A 252 -2.46 47.22 4.01
N ILE A 253 -2.76 48.31 3.29
CA ILE A 253 -1.79 49.31 2.86
C ILE A 253 -1.97 50.53 3.75
N TYR A 254 -0.87 51.04 4.31
CA TYR A 254 -0.88 52.17 5.23
C TYR A 254 -0.28 53.42 4.62
N ASN A 255 -0.73 54.57 5.10
CA ASN A 255 -0.15 55.85 4.80
C ASN A 255 1.01 56.12 5.77
N ILE A 256 2.21 55.67 5.41
CA ILE A 256 3.38 55.74 6.27
C ILE A 256 4.22 56.96 5.85
N TYR A 257 3.92 58.12 6.43
CA TYR A 257 4.79 59.31 6.38
C TYR A 257 5.31 59.58 7.80
N GLY A 258 6.54 59.14 8.11
CA GLY A 258 7.15 59.34 9.43
C GLY A 258 8.58 58.82 9.52
N ALA A 259 9.40 59.37 10.42
CA ALA A 259 10.84 59.12 10.54
C ALA A 259 11.21 57.62 10.61
N ALA A 260 12.41 57.29 10.11
CA ALA A 260 12.92 55.97 9.70
C ALA A 260 12.95 54.82 10.74
N THR A 261 12.38 55.01 11.92
CA THR A 261 12.60 54.13 13.08
C THR A 261 11.35 53.86 13.91
N GLN A 262 10.17 54.37 13.54
CA GLN A 262 8.99 54.20 14.39
C GLN A 262 8.40 52.78 14.29
N ARG A 263 8.77 51.98 15.30
CA ARG A 263 8.22 50.65 15.65
C ARG A 263 6.73 50.68 16.01
N THR A 264 6.12 51.86 16.10
CA THR A 264 4.76 52.07 16.57
C THR A 264 4.01 53.06 15.69
N VAL A 265 2.80 52.65 15.33
CA VAL A 265 1.70 53.44 14.75
C VAL A 265 1.60 54.77 15.50
N THR A 266 1.91 55.89 14.86
CA THR A 266 1.50 57.21 15.36
C THR A 266 0.02 57.42 15.01
N SER A 267 -0.65 58.34 15.70
CA SER A 267 -2.03 58.76 15.43
C SER A 267 -2.31 59.17 13.96
N ASN A 268 -1.27 59.33 13.13
CA ASN A 268 -1.36 59.72 11.73
C ASN A 268 -1.29 58.55 10.72
N THR A 269 -1.12 57.30 11.17
CA THR A 269 -1.09 56.14 10.26
C THR A 269 -2.50 55.78 9.78
N LYS A 270 -2.87 56.31 8.61
CA LYS A 270 -4.17 56.08 7.98
C LYS A 270 -4.13 54.81 7.12
N ILE A 271 -5.19 54.00 7.17
CA ILE A 271 -5.38 52.87 6.24
C ILE A 271 -5.74 53.43 4.86
N LEU A 272 -4.96 53.08 3.82
CA LEU A 272 -5.18 53.48 2.43
C LEU A 272 -6.02 52.46 1.66
N MET A 273 -5.77 51.17 1.89
CA MET A 273 -6.51 50.09 1.23
C MET A 273 -6.58 48.86 2.13
N ARG A 274 -7.71 48.16 2.08
CA ARG A 274 -7.83 46.80 2.59
C ARG A 274 -7.85 45.83 1.43
N ILE A 275 -6.91 44.89 1.42
CA ILE A 275 -6.87 43.87 0.37
C ILE A 275 -7.89 42.80 0.76
N ASN A 276 -8.97 42.72 -0.01
CA ASN A 276 -10.11 41.89 0.37
C ASN A 276 -9.68 40.42 0.58
N ARG A 277 -9.96 39.91 1.78
CA ARG A 277 -9.67 38.53 2.24
C ARG A 277 -8.22 38.05 2.11
N PHE A 278 -7.28 38.96 1.87
CA PHE A 278 -5.84 38.68 1.99
C PHE A 278 -5.39 38.89 3.44
N LYS A 279 -4.47 38.05 3.91
CA LYS A 279 -4.06 37.96 5.30
C LYS A 279 -2.59 38.33 5.47
N LEU A 280 -2.29 38.79 6.67
CA LEU A 280 -0.95 38.87 7.25
C LEU A 280 -0.88 37.82 8.37
N GLY A 281 0.30 37.25 8.61
CA GLY A 281 0.51 36.32 9.71
C GLY A 281 1.98 36.24 10.12
N CYS A 282 2.29 35.33 11.04
CA CYS A 282 3.64 35.19 11.59
C CYS A 282 4.71 34.93 10.53
N LEU A 283 4.40 34.17 9.48
CA LEU A 283 5.28 33.91 8.35
C LEU A 283 4.57 34.28 7.04
N PRO A 284 5.29 34.76 6.01
CA PRO A 284 4.70 35.00 4.68
C PRO A 284 4.01 33.78 4.09
N VAL A 285 4.57 32.60 4.32
CA VAL A 285 4.00 31.31 3.92
C VAL A 285 2.62 31.10 4.57
N ASN A 286 2.50 31.30 5.88
CA ASN A 286 1.23 31.17 6.58
C ASN A 286 0.24 32.26 6.14
N ALA A 287 0.74 33.47 5.91
CA ALA A 287 -0.07 34.60 5.43
C ALA A 287 -0.75 34.27 4.09
N ILE A 288 -0.01 33.74 3.11
CA ILE A 288 -0.60 33.37 1.82
C ILE A 288 -1.54 32.18 1.94
N LEU A 289 -1.18 31.14 2.71
CA LEU A 289 -2.02 29.94 2.89
C LEU A 289 -3.38 30.25 3.52
N LEU A 290 -3.42 31.17 4.50
CA LEU A 290 -4.65 31.63 5.16
C LEU A 290 -5.44 32.65 4.32
N SER A 291 -4.85 33.17 3.24
CA SER A 291 -5.49 34.13 2.34
C SER A 291 -6.38 33.43 1.32
N THR A 292 -7.36 34.17 0.80
CA THR A 292 -8.05 33.83 -0.45
C THR A 292 -7.52 34.69 -1.58
N LEU A 293 -7.76 34.31 -2.83
CA LEU A 293 -7.34 35.08 -4.00
C LEU A 293 -8.45 35.98 -4.58
N GLU A 294 -9.52 36.28 -3.84
CA GLU A 294 -10.68 37.06 -4.30
C GLU A 294 -10.32 38.38 -5.01
N CYS A 295 -9.40 39.18 -4.44
CA CYS A 295 -8.98 40.45 -5.07
C CYS A 295 -8.31 40.23 -6.44
N PHE A 296 -7.66 39.09 -6.63
CA PHE A 296 -6.91 38.73 -7.83
C PHE A 296 -7.78 38.15 -8.96
N TYR A 297 -9.06 37.89 -8.68
CA TYR A 297 -10.11 37.61 -9.67
C TYR A 297 -10.87 38.87 -10.10
N ASN A 298 -10.64 40.01 -9.44
CA ASN A 298 -11.37 41.26 -9.69
C ASN A 298 -10.41 42.33 -10.20
N GLN A 299 -10.51 42.66 -11.49
CA GLN A 299 -9.64 43.65 -12.12
C GLN A 299 -9.70 45.03 -11.44
N THR A 300 -10.85 45.45 -10.91
CA THR A 300 -10.98 46.72 -10.18
C THR A 300 -10.19 46.70 -8.88
N CYS A 301 -10.27 45.60 -8.10
CA CYS A 301 -9.48 45.43 -6.87
C CYS A 301 -7.98 45.39 -7.18
N LEU A 302 -7.59 44.65 -8.22
CA LEU A 302 -6.21 44.54 -8.66
C LEU A 302 -5.65 45.89 -9.12
N ASN A 303 -6.39 46.66 -9.91
CA ASN A 303 -5.97 47.99 -10.37
C ASN A 303 -5.79 48.98 -9.20
N GLN A 304 -6.68 48.92 -8.20
CA GLN A 304 -6.52 49.70 -6.97
C GLN A 304 -5.23 49.30 -6.23
N LEU A 305 -4.95 48.01 -6.11
CA LEU A 305 -3.72 47.53 -5.48
C LEU A 305 -2.47 47.99 -6.24
N ILE A 306 -2.47 47.89 -7.58
CA ILE A 306 -1.34 48.27 -8.44
C ILE A 306 -1.02 49.77 -8.33
N SER A 307 -2.02 50.62 -8.10
CA SER A 307 -1.83 52.07 -7.96
C SER A 307 -0.89 52.49 -6.81
N PHE A 308 -0.62 51.59 -5.87
CA PHE A 308 0.32 51.83 -4.77
C PHE A 308 1.78 51.49 -5.10
N PHE A 309 2.05 51.00 -6.32
CA PHE A 309 3.39 50.67 -6.80
C PHE A 309 3.76 51.57 -8.00
N PRO A 310 4.97 52.15 -8.06
CA PRO A 310 5.48 52.93 -9.18
C PRO A 310 5.84 52.00 -10.35
N THR A 311 4.82 51.46 -11.02
CA THR A 311 4.97 50.58 -12.19
C THR A 311 4.05 51.01 -13.32
N ASN A 312 4.52 50.81 -14.56
CA ASN A 312 3.69 50.93 -15.77
C ASN A 312 3.25 49.55 -16.31
N GLU A 313 3.61 48.48 -15.61
CA GLU A 313 3.20 47.12 -15.95
C GLU A 313 1.68 46.95 -15.86
N LYS A 314 1.12 46.20 -16.80
CA LYS A 314 -0.29 45.84 -16.81
C LYS A 314 -0.44 44.38 -16.39
N PHE A 315 -1.11 44.16 -15.27
CA PHE A 315 -1.44 42.83 -14.76
C PHE A 315 -2.91 42.53 -14.99
N LEU A 316 -3.20 41.31 -15.45
CA LEU A 316 -4.56 40.85 -15.66
C LEU A 316 -5.03 40.04 -14.45
N ALA A 317 -6.27 40.28 -14.03
CA ALA A 317 -6.96 39.44 -13.06
C ALA A 317 -7.20 38.04 -13.65
N MET A 318 -7.21 37.03 -12.78
CA MET A 318 -7.60 35.67 -13.12
C MET A 318 -9.06 35.61 -13.60
N ASN A 319 -9.37 34.61 -14.43
CA ASN A 319 -10.66 34.50 -15.10
C ASN A 319 -11.67 33.74 -14.23
N PHE A 320 -12.78 34.40 -13.87
CA PHE A 320 -13.87 33.79 -13.10
C PHE A 320 -14.68 32.77 -13.90
N SER A 321 -14.61 32.80 -15.23
CA SER A 321 -15.35 31.89 -16.12
C SER A 321 -14.61 30.57 -16.39
N GLU A 322 -13.35 30.44 -15.97
CA GLU A 322 -12.63 29.18 -16.06
C GLU A 322 -13.21 28.16 -15.08
N GLN A 323 -13.43 26.93 -15.57
CA GLN A 323 -13.93 25.83 -14.74
C GLN A 323 -12.89 25.48 -13.67
N SER A 324 -13.18 25.82 -12.42
CA SER A 324 -12.42 25.39 -11.25
C SER A 324 -13.28 24.54 -10.33
N ARG A 325 -12.68 23.52 -9.71
CA ARG A 325 -13.33 22.77 -8.63
C ARG A 325 -13.29 23.50 -7.29
N PHE A 326 -12.52 24.58 -7.18
CA PHE A 326 -12.40 25.39 -5.97
C PHE A 326 -13.30 26.62 -6.08
N ALA A 327 -13.91 27.00 -4.97
CA ALA A 327 -14.66 28.25 -4.90
C ALA A 327 -13.69 29.44 -4.85
N ILE A 328 -14.10 30.61 -5.33
CA ILE A 328 -13.27 31.83 -5.33
C ILE A 328 -12.86 32.24 -3.89
N ASN A 329 -13.71 31.93 -2.90
CA ASN A 329 -13.47 32.17 -1.48
C ASN A 329 -12.70 31.04 -0.78
N SER A 330 -12.25 30.00 -1.51
CA SER A 330 -11.36 28.97 -0.98
C SER A 330 -10.02 29.61 -0.59
N THR A 331 -9.45 29.16 0.53
CA THR A 331 -8.12 29.61 0.92
C THR A 331 -7.08 29.00 0.01
N VAL A 332 -5.93 29.65 -0.12
CA VAL A 332 -4.80 29.08 -0.86
C VAL A 332 -4.39 27.74 -0.25
N GLN A 333 -4.49 27.56 1.07
CA GLN A 333 -4.23 26.27 1.71
C GLN A 333 -5.11 25.14 1.16
N MET A 334 -6.41 25.37 0.98
CA MET A 334 -7.30 24.35 0.39
C MET A 334 -6.87 23.94 -1.02
N ILE A 335 -6.33 24.88 -1.78
CA ILE A 335 -5.84 24.63 -3.14
C ILE A 335 -4.47 23.91 -3.09
N VAL A 336 -3.58 24.32 -2.19
CA VAL A 336 -2.24 23.72 -1.97
C VAL A 336 -2.33 22.28 -1.45
N ASP A 337 -3.23 22.02 -0.48
CA ASP A 337 -3.50 20.70 0.10
C ASP A 337 -3.86 19.66 -0.98
N GLU A 338 -4.39 20.14 -2.09
CA GLU A 338 -4.83 19.40 -3.26
C GLU A 338 -3.82 19.49 -4.43
N LEU A 339 -2.56 19.81 -4.15
CA LEU A 339 -1.47 19.99 -5.12
C LEU A 339 -1.77 21.01 -6.23
N MET A 340 -2.63 21.99 -5.98
CA MET A 340 -3.08 22.92 -6.99
C MET A 340 -3.68 22.21 -8.21
N ILE A 341 -4.24 21.01 -8.05
CA ILE A 341 -4.77 20.20 -9.15
C ILE A 341 -6.25 20.50 -9.31
N GLU A 342 -6.64 20.86 -10.53
CA GLU A 342 -8.03 21.00 -10.94
C GLU A 342 -8.62 19.67 -11.38
N GLN A 343 -7.85 18.89 -12.16
CA GLN A 343 -8.32 17.65 -12.73
C GLN A 343 -7.17 16.68 -13.05
N TRP A 344 -7.39 15.41 -12.72
CA TRP A 344 -6.62 14.27 -13.24
C TRP A 344 -7.30 13.74 -14.50
N ILE A 345 -6.54 13.60 -15.58
CA ILE A 345 -7.03 13.09 -16.88
C ILE A 345 -6.36 11.74 -17.10
N THR A 346 -7.13 10.65 -16.97
CA THR A 346 -6.64 9.28 -17.03
C THR A 346 -7.21 8.54 -18.23
N ASN A 347 -6.35 7.89 -19.00
CA ASN A 347 -6.77 6.97 -20.07
C ASN A 347 -6.17 5.60 -19.80
N ILE A 348 -6.97 4.55 -19.93
CA ILE A 348 -6.59 3.15 -19.70
C ILE A 348 -6.95 2.36 -20.95
N SER A 349 -6.06 1.47 -21.41
CA SER A 349 -6.23 0.73 -22.66
C SER A 349 -5.99 -0.75 -22.47
N TYR A 350 -7.06 -1.54 -22.35
CA TYR A 350 -6.96 -3.00 -22.25
C TYR A 350 -6.30 -3.65 -23.47
N ASP A 351 -6.59 -3.17 -24.69
CA ASP A 351 -5.96 -3.67 -25.93
C ASP A 351 -4.42 -3.56 -25.89
N LYS A 352 -3.91 -2.45 -25.35
CA LYS A 352 -2.45 -2.25 -25.18
C LYS A 352 -1.89 -3.22 -24.15
N TYR A 353 -2.58 -3.41 -23.02
CA TYR A 353 -2.20 -4.40 -22.03
C TYR A 353 -2.18 -5.83 -22.62
N PHE A 354 -3.24 -6.22 -23.32
CA PHE A 354 -3.35 -7.56 -23.92
C PHE A 354 -2.23 -7.82 -24.92
N LYS A 355 -1.89 -6.83 -25.76
CA LYS A 355 -0.76 -6.89 -26.70
C LYS A 355 0.60 -7.02 -26.01
N GLN A 356 0.79 -6.38 -24.86
CA GLN A 356 2.03 -6.53 -24.06
C GLN A 356 2.09 -7.88 -23.35
N CYS A 357 0.95 -8.38 -22.89
CA CYS A 357 0.86 -9.69 -22.26
C CYS A 357 1.10 -10.82 -23.25
N ALA A 358 0.55 -10.72 -24.47
CA ALA A 358 0.74 -11.64 -25.58
C ALA A 358 0.76 -13.12 -25.16
N PRO A 359 -0.39 -13.70 -24.75
CA PRO A 359 -0.44 -15.12 -24.41
C PRO A 359 -0.06 -15.98 -25.61
N ASN A 360 0.98 -16.80 -25.47
CA ASN A 360 1.47 -17.66 -26.56
C ASN A 360 0.59 -18.91 -26.76
N LEU A 361 0.02 -19.40 -25.66
CA LEU A 361 -0.88 -20.55 -25.66
C LEU A 361 -1.89 -20.37 -24.54
N CYS A 362 -3.10 -20.85 -24.78
CA CYS A 362 -4.12 -20.95 -23.76
C CYS A 362 -4.62 -22.39 -23.72
N THR A 363 -4.70 -22.96 -22.52
CA THR A 363 -5.12 -24.34 -22.32
C THR A 363 -6.36 -24.41 -21.46
N TYR A 364 -7.39 -25.08 -21.97
CA TYR A 364 -8.57 -25.41 -21.20
C TYR A 364 -8.91 -26.88 -21.41
N THR A 365 -9.78 -27.40 -20.56
CA THR A 365 -10.08 -28.84 -20.51
C THR A 365 -11.58 -29.03 -20.63
N LYS A 366 -11.99 -29.87 -21.58
CA LYS A 366 -13.40 -30.20 -21.81
C LYS A 366 -13.63 -31.70 -21.74
N ASN A 367 -14.82 -32.08 -21.30
CA ASN A 367 -15.26 -33.47 -21.33
C ASN A 367 -15.85 -33.76 -22.72
N GLU A 368 -15.29 -34.74 -23.41
CA GLU A 368 -15.75 -35.16 -24.74
C GLU A 368 -16.05 -36.67 -24.72
N LYS A 369 -17.09 -37.08 -25.45
CA LYS A 369 -17.40 -38.50 -25.66
C LYS A 369 -16.32 -39.12 -26.55
N TYR A 370 -16.11 -40.42 -26.41
CA TYR A 370 -15.21 -41.14 -27.31
C TYR A 370 -15.69 -41.01 -28.77
N THR A 371 -14.79 -40.63 -29.67
CA THR A 371 -15.08 -40.55 -31.10
C THR A 371 -15.24 -41.94 -31.69
N PHE A 372 -16.12 -42.08 -32.67
CA PHE A 372 -16.40 -43.36 -33.33
C PHE A 372 -15.13 -44.04 -33.85
N THR A 373 -14.19 -43.28 -34.41
CA THR A 373 -12.89 -43.78 -34.91
C THR A 373 -12.02 -44.36 -33.80
N PHE A 374 -12.02 -43.76 -32.61
CA PHE A 374 -11.31 -44.28 -31.44
C PHE A 374 -11.94 -45.57 -30.94
N ILE A 375 -13.27 -45.62 -30.86
CA ILE A 375 -14.02 -46.84 -30.48
C ILE A 375 -13.73 -47.97 -31.48
N LEU A 376 -13.78 -47.64 -32.78
CA LEU A 376 -13.55 -48.59 -33.87
C LEU A 376 -12.11 -49.15 -33.87
N THR A 377 -11.11 -48.29 -33.74
CA THR A 377 -9.70 -48.72 -33.68
C THR A 377 -9.41 -49.61 -32.47
N LYS A 378 -10.04 -49.33 -31.33
CA LYS A 378 -9.94 -50.21 -30.15
C LYS A 378 -10.59 -51.56 -30.38
N ILE A 379 -11.79 -51.59 -30.98
CA ILE A 379 -12.47 -52.85 -31.36
C ILE A 379 -11.61 -53.68 -32.31
N ILE A 380 -11.05 -53.06 -33.35
CA ILE A 380 -10.18 -53.74 -34.33
C ILE A 380 -8.91 -54.28 -33.63
N SER A 381 -8.28 -53.49 -32.77
CA SER A 381 -7.09 -53.92 -32.01
C SER A 381 -7.39 -55.11 -31.07
N LEU A 382 -8.57 -55.13 -30.45
CA LEU A 382 -9.01 -56.19 -29.56
C LEU A 382 -9.30 -57.49 -30.33
N LEU A 383 -9.99 -57.39 -31.47
CA LEU A 383 -10.28 -58.53 -32.34
C LEU A 383 -8.99 -59.16 -32.90
N GLY A 384 -8.04 -58.33 -33.32
CA GLY A 384 -6.73 -58.80 -33.79
C GLY A 384 -5.94 -59.54 -32.70
N ALA A 385 -5.84 -58.96 -31.50
CA ALA A 385 -5.13 -59.60 -30.39
C ALA A 385 -5.82 -60.89 -29.91
N PHE A 386 -7.15 -60.89 -29.83
CA PHE A 386 -7.92 -62.03 -29.37
C PHE A 386 -7.77 -63.24 -30.32
N THR A 387 -7.84 -63.02 -31.63
CA THR A 387 -7.69 -64.11 -32.61
C THR A 387 -6.27 -64.72 -32.61
N LEU A 388 -5.22 -63.90 -32.51
CA LEU A 388 -3.83 -64.36 -32.48
C LEU A 388 -3.50 -65.14 -31.20
N VAL A 389 -3.87 -64.61 -30.03
CA VAL A 389 -3.56 -65.23 -28.74
C VAL A 389 -4.34 -66.54 -28.56
N LEU A 390 -5.62 -66.56 -28.96
CA LEU A 390 -6.44 -67.77 -28.83
C LEU A 390 -5.94 -68.90 -29.75
N GLY A 391 -5.53 -68.57 -30.97
CA GLY A 391 -4.91 -69.54 -31.88
C GLY A 391 -3.61 -70.12 -31.34
N PHE A 392 -2.76 -69.28 -30.73
CA PHE A 392 -1.47 -69.70 -30.19
C PHE A 392 -1.59 -70.54 -28.90
N ILE A 393 -2.46 -70.14 -27.97
CA ILE A 393 -2.67 -70.84 -26.69
C ILE A 393 -3.34 -72.20 -26.91
N ILE A 394 -4.32 -72.29 -27.81
CA ILE A 394 -4.99 -73.56 -28.12
C ILE A 394 -3.99 -74.58 -28.69
N GLN A 395 -3.09 -74.17 -29.57
CA GLN A 395 -2.09 -75.06 -30.16
C GLN A 395 -1.05 -75.54 -29.12
N LEU A 396 -0.62 -74.67 -28.21
CA LEU A 396 0.31 -75.02 -27.13
C LEU A 396 -0.31 -76.01 -26.13
N ILE A 397 -1.56 -75.79 -25.73
CA ILE A 397 -2.24 -76.64 -24.74
C ILE A 397 -2.61 -78.01 -25.34
N VAL A 398 -3.04 -78.07 -26.61
CA VAL A 398 -3.28 -79.34 -27.31
C VAL A 398 -1.99 -80.16 -27.42
N ARG A 399 -0.83 -79.51 -27.60
CA ARG A 399 0.49 -80.18 -27.57
C ARG A 399 0.88 -80.65 -26.17
N PHE A 400 0.55 -79.89 -25.12
CA PHE A 400 0.87 -80.24 -23.73
C PHE A 400 0.02 -81.39 -23.17
N ILE A 401 -1.26 -81.44 -23.52
CA ILE A 401 -2.20 -82.48 -23.07
C ILE A 401 -1.90 -83.84 -23.71
N ARG A 402 -1.24 -83.88 -24.87
CA ARG A 402 -0.77 -85.13 -25.52
C ARG A 402 0.29 -85.91 -24.70
N ARG A 403 0.85 -85.35 -23.61
CA ARG A 403 2.05 -85.89 -22.95
C ARG A 403 1.89 -86.49 -21.54
N PHE A 404 0.69 -86.58 -20.96
CA PHE A 404 0.55 -87.14 -19.60
C PHE A 404 -0.39 -88.35 -19.53
N PRO A 405 0.06 -89.51 -19.00
CA PRO A 405 -0.83 -90.59 -18.59
C PRO A 405 -0.95 -90.65 -17.06
N ARG A 406 -2.19 -90.76 -16.55
CA ARG A 406 -2.70 -91.82 -15.64
C ARG A 406 -3.80 -91.38 -14.64
N THR A 407 -4.73 -92.34 -14.50
CA THR A 407 -5.58 -92.80 -13.36
C THR A 407 -6.22 -91.87 -12.31
N GLU A 408 -7.48 -92.24 -12.02
CA GLU A 408 -8.45 -91.81 -10.98
C GLU A 408 -8.07 -92.28 -9.55
N PRO A 409 -8.67 -91.81 -8.39
CA PRO A 409 -10.11 -91.52 -8.21
C PRO A 409 -10.59 -90.39 -7.23
N ILE A 410 -11.83 -89.93 -7.50
CA ILE A 410 -13.04 -89.61 -6.68
C ILE A 410 -12.88 -89.08 -5.22
N THR A 411 -13.54 -87.97 -4.79
CA THR A 411 -14.76 -87.99 -3.92
C THR A 411 -15.51 -86.64 -3.67
N LEU A 412 -16.76 -86.81 -3.17
CA LEU A 412 -17.69 -85.99 -2.35
C LEU A 412 -18.34 -84.66 -2.78
N CYS A 413 -17.87 -83.95 -3.81
CA CYS A 413 -18.60 -82.76 -4.29
C CYS A 413 -19.59 -83.12 -5.43
N GLN A 414 -20.58 -83.99 -5.18
CA GLN A 414 -21.41 -84.60 -6.24
C GLN A 414 -22.88 -84.18 -6.33
N ARG A 415 -23.48 -83.53 -5.31
CA ARG A 415 -24.92 -83.17 -5.35
C ARG A 415 -25.22 -81.83 -6.03
N ILE A 416 -24.44 -80.77 -5.77
CA ILE A 416 -24.51 -79.52 -6.54
C ILE A 416 -23.95 -79.71 -7.96
N LYS A 417 -22.98 -80.65 -8.11
CA LYS A 417 -22.53 -81.08 -9.43
C LYS A 417 -23.65 -81.71 -10.25
N TYR A 418 -24.60 -82.49 -9.73
CA TYR A 418 -25.50 -83.28 -10.58
C TYR A 418 -26.40 -82.44 -11.50
N LEU A 419 -26.95 -81.31 -11.02
CA LEU A 419 -27.79 -80.42 -11.82
C LEU A 419 -26.97 -79.60 -12.83
N PHE A 420 -25.83 -79.03 -12.43
CA PHE A 420 -24.91 -78.37 -13.35
C PHE A 420 -24.28 -79.35 -14.35
N ARG A 421 -23.96 -80.57 -13.92
CA ARG A 421 -23.36 -81.65 -14.71
C ARG A 421 -24.35 -82.17 -15.74
N LYS A 422 -25.66 -82.24 -15.49
CA LYS A 422 -26.63 -82.68 -16.51
C LYS A 422 -26.69 -81.72 -17.72
N ILE A 423 -26.48 -80.42 -17.51
CA ILE A 423 -26.38 -79.41 -18.57
C ILE A 423 -24.95 -79.39 -19.16
N TRP A 424 -23.90 -79.38 -18.33
CA TRP A 424 -22.49 -79.33 -18.75
C TRP A 424 -21.88 -80.63 -19.29
N THR A 425 -22.50 -81.80 -19.09
CA THR A 425 -21.99 -83.09 -19.61
C THR A 425 -22.49 -83.43 -21.00
N LYS A 426 -23.58 -82.81 -21.43
CA LYS A 426 -24.05 -82.90 -22.82
C LYS A 426 -23.51 -81.77 -23.70
N LEU A 427 -22.96 -80.70 -23.10
CA LEU A 427 -22.29 -79.63 -23.85
C LEU A 427 -20.96 -80.14 -24.43
N ASN A 428 -21.00 -80.45 -25.72
CA ASN A 428 -19.85 -80.76 -26.54
C ASN A 428 -19.98 -79.94 -27.83
N MET A 429 -19.35 -78.76 -27.88
CA MET A 429 -19.41 -77.87 -29.05
C MET A 429 -18.60 -78.43 -30.23
N PHE A 430 -17.80 -79.48 -30.03
CA PHE A 430 -16.88 -80.03 -31.04
C PHE A 430 -17.15 -81.53 -31.34
N LYS A 431 -18.41 -81.95 -31.52
CA LYS A 431 -18.80 -83.37 -31.64
C LYS A 431 -18.56 -83.93 -33.07
N HIS A 432 -17.93 -85.11 -33.18
CA HIS A 432 -17.80 -85.91 -34.44
C HIS A 432 -18.53 -87.25 -34.34
N HIS A 433 -18.91 -87.85 -35.48
CA HIS A 433 -19.76 -89.06 -35.49
C HIS A 433 -19.00 -90.40 -35.47
N GLU A 434 -17.69 -90.43 -35.64
CA GLU A 434 -16.86 -91.57 -35.24
C GLU A 434 -15.80 -91.13 -34.24
N SER A 435 -16.22 -91.05 -32.98
CA SER A 435 -15.33 -90.72 -31.88
C SER A 435 -15.23 -91.91 -30.95
N ASN A 436 -14.03 -92.47 -30.84
CA ASN A 436 -13.73 -93.42 -29.77
C ASN A 436 -13.93 -92.72 -28.40
N LYS A 437 -14.16 -93.49 -27.32
CA LYS A 437 -14.50 -92.97 -25.98
C LYS A 437 -13.51 -91.88 -25.47
N HIS A 438 -12.28 -91.91 -25.98
CA HIS A 438 -11.24 -90.92 -25.74
C HIS A 438 -11.45 -89.60 -26.49
N GLN A 439 -11.80 -89.61 -27.78
CA GLN A 439 -12.01 -88.41 -28.60
C GLN A 439 -13.20 -87.58 -28.11
N GLU A 440 -14.31 -88.23 -27.74
CA GLU A 440 -15.48 -87.55 -27.19
C GLU A 440 -15.17 -86.83 -25.86
N ARG A 441 -14.22 -87.38 -25.07
CA ARG A 441 -13.72 -86.77 -23.83
C ARG A 441 -12.87 -85.53 -24.10
N TYR A 442 -12.02 -85.55 -25.14
CA TYR A 442 -11.21 -84.40 -25.54
C TYR A 442 -12.04 -83.25 -26.12
N GLN A 443 -13.09 -83.55 -26.88
CA GLN A 443 -14.00 -82.55 -27.44
C GLN A 443 -14.81 -81.83 -26.34
N ARG A 444 -15.31 -82.59 -25.35
CA ARG A 444 -15.96 -82.02 -24.16
C ARG A 444 -14.98 -81.21 -23.31
N LEU A 445 -13.72 -81.64 -23.21
CA LEU A 445 -12.67 -80.91 -22.49
C LEU A 445 -12.33 -79.58 -23.20
N GLY A 446 -12.16 -79.60 -24.52
CA GLY A 446 -11.89 -78.40 -25.32
C GLY A 446 -13.03 -77.38 -25.27
N THR A 447 -14.29 -77.85 -25.31
CA THR A 447 -15.48 -77.01 -25.13
C THR A 447 -15.48 -76.29 -23.78
N ARG A 448 -15.13 -77.02 -22.72
CA ARG A 448 -15.11 -76.48 -21.34
C ARG A 448 -13.94 -75.52 -21.13
N LEU A 449 -12.79 -75.83 -21.70
CA LEU A 449 -11.59 -75.00 -21.61
C LEU A 449 -11.77 -73.69 -22.39
N TYR A 450 -12.43 -73.75 -23.55
CA TYR A 450 -12.78 -72.56 -24.34
C TYR A 450 -13.75 -71.65 -23.58
N ILE A 451 -14.85 -72.18 -23.03
CA ILE A 451 -15.80 -71.40 -22.22
C ILE A 451 -15.10 -70.80 -20.99
N PHE A 452 -14.20 -71.57 -20.35
CA PHE A 452 -13.45 -71.11 -19.20
C PHE A 452 -12.48 -69.97 -19.55
N ILE A 453 -11.72 -70.09 -20.63
CA ILE A 453 -10.81 -69.03 -21.11
C ILE A 453 -11.61 -67.79 -21.54
N LEU A 454 -12.77 -67.97 -22.16
CA LEU A 454 -13.66 -66.87 -22.54
C LEU A 454 -14.16 -66.11 -21.31
N ILE A 455 -14.61 -66.81 -20.27
CA ILE A 455 -15.05 -66.19 -19.02
C ILE A 455 -13.88 -65.47 -18.34
N ILE A 456 -12.68 -66.06 -18.31
CA ILE A 456 -11.48 -65.44 -17.72
C ILE A 456 -11.10 -64.17 -18.49
N THR A 457 -11.04 -64.23 -19.82
CA THR A 457 -10.69 -63.05 -20.64
C THR A 457 -11.72 -61.94 -20.50
N LEU A 458 -13.01 -62.26 -20.47
CA LEU A 458 -14.08 -61.29 -20.18
C LEU A 458 -13.97 -60.71 -18.76
N SER A 459 -13.62 -61.52 -17.78
CA SER A 459 -13.41 -61.08 -16.39
C SER A 459 -12.21 -60.13 -16.27
N ILE A 460 -11.09 -60.47 -16.92
CA ILE A 460 -9.89 -59.62 -16.97
C ILE A 460 -10.19 -58.29 -17.67
N LEU A 461 -10.94 -58.31 -18.77
CA LEU A 461 -11.35 -57.09 -19.49
C LEU A 461 -12.30 -56.20 -18.67
N SER A 462 -13.27 -56.79 -17.98
CA SER A 462 -14.15 -56.05 -17.06
C SER A 462 -13.36 -55.42 -15.91
N VAL A 463 -12.42 -56.16 -15.33
CA VAL A 463 -11.53 -55.65 -14.29
C VAL A 463 -10.61 -54.54 -14.82
N TYR A 464 -10.10 -54.66 -16.05
CA TYR A 464 -9.28 -53.61 -16.68
C TYR A 464 -10.06 -52.31 -16.87
N ILE A 465 -11.31 -52.38 -17.35
CA ILE A 465 -12.19 -51.21 -17.49
C ILE A 465 -12.53 -50.60 -16.12
N LEU A 466 -12.72 -51.42 -15.08
CA LEU A 466 -12.96 -50.94 -13.71
C LEU A 466 -11.72 -50.29 -13.07
N ILE A 467 -10.51 -50.65 -13.52
CA ILE A 467 -9.24 -50.16 -12.98
C ILE A 467 -8.71 -48.92 -13.74
N GLU A 468 -9.26 -48.59 -14.92
CA GLU A 468 -8.86 -47.40 -15.68
C GLU A 468 -9.14 -46.12 -14.85
N LYS A 469 -8.08 -45.55 -14.27
CA LYS A 469 -8.16 -44.35 -13.42
C LYS A 469 -8.50 -43.13 -14.27
N GLY A 470 -9.77 -42.73 -14.25
CA GLY A 470 -10.20 -41.41 -14.68
C GLY A 470 -9.78 -40.33 -13.67
N ILE A 471 -9.27 -39.19 -14.16
CA ILE A 471 -9.17 -37.98 -13.33
C ILE A 471 -10.60 -37.43 -13.23
N HIS A 472 -11.25 -37.66 -12.09
CA HIS A 472 -12.56 -37.09 -11.80
C HIS A 472 -12.39 -35.71 -11.18
N ARG A 473 -12.85 -34.69 -11.89
CA ARG A 473 -12.99 -33.35 -11.32
C ARG A 473 -14.22 -33.31 -10.43
N ILE A 474 -14.02 -32.89 -9.20
CA ILE A 474 -15.10 -32.66 -8.27
C ILE A 474 -15.27 -31.14 -8.19
N THR A 475 -16.45 -30.67 -8.60
CA THR A 475 -16.83 -29.26 -8.39
C THR A 475 -17.67 -29.21 -7.14
N ILE A 476 -17.16 -28.52 -6.13
CA ILE A 476 -17.86 -28.34 -4.87
C ILE A 476 -18.46 -26.95 -4.88
N LEU A 477 -19.79 -26.88 -4.79
CA LEU A 477 -20.52 -25.63 -4.72
C LEU A 477 -20.39 -25.05 -3.31
N LYS A 478 -20.03 -23.77 -3.21
CA LYS A 478 -19.91 -23.00 -1.95
C LYS A 478 -19.18 -23.77 -0.82
N PRO A 479 -17.90 -24.13 -1.01
CA PRO A 479 -17.15 -24.86 0.01
C PRO A 479 -16.97 -24.03 1.28
N THR A 480 -17.01 -24.68 2.44
CA THR A 480 -16.66 -24.04 3.71
C THR A 480 -15.15 -23.79 3.80
N GLU A 481 -14.72 -22.84 4.63
CA GLU A 481 -13.28 -22.58 4.87
C GLU A 481 -12.53 -23.85 5.28
N THR A 482 -13.13 -24.66 6.16
CA THR A 482 -12.55 -25.93 6.62
C THR A 482 -12.40 -26.95 5.49
N GLN A 483 -13.39 -27.05 4.60
CA GLN A 483 -13.31 -27.91 3.42
C GLN A 483 -12.20 -27.44 2.48
N TYR A 484 -12.12 -26.14 2.20
CA TYR A 484 -11.06 -25.57 1.38
C TYR A 484 -9.66 -25.85 1.95
N LYS A 485 -9.45 -25.62 3.25
CA LYS A 485 -8.16 -25.90 3.91
C LYS A 485 -7.79 -27.37 3.80
N HIS A 486 -8.76 -28.26 3.97
CA HIS A 486 -8.54 -29.70 3.78
C HIS A 486 -8.13 -30.04 2.34
N PHE A 487 -8.76 -29.43 1.33
CA PHE A 487 -8.39 -29.65 -0.07
C PHE A 487 -7.00 -29.11 -0.41
N GLN A 488 -6.62 -27.95 0.13
CA GLN A 488 -5.26 -27.44 -0.06
C GLN A 488 -4.19 -28.39 0.50
N GLN A 489 -4.43 -28.95 1.69
CA GLN A 489 -3.50 -29.90 2.31
C GLN A 489 -3.32 -31.18 1.45
N ILE A 490 -4.41 -31.67 0.84
CA ILE A 490 -4.38 -32.91 0.06
C ILE A 490 -3.83 -32.70 -1.35
N TYR A 491 -4.15 -31.56 -1.99
CA TYR A 491 -3.93 -31.35 -3.43
C TYR A 491 -2.90 -30.25 -3.77
N SER A 492 -2.19 -29.72 -2.77
CA SER A 492 -1.01 -28.83 -2.91
C SER A 492 -1.20 -27.70 -3.95
N ASN A 493 -2.22 -26.86 -3.74
CA ASN A 493 -2.54 -25.67 -4.57
C ASN A 493 -3.05 -25.93 -6.00
N LYS A 494 -3.48 -27.15 -6.35
CA LYS A 494 -4.11 -27.41 -7.67
C LYS A 494 -5.61 -27.11 -7.72
N SER A 495 -6.23 -26.77 -6.59
CA SER A 495 -7.65 -26.42 -6.50
C SER A 495 -7.89 -24.99 -6.97
N ILE A 496 -8.73 -24.81 -8.00
CA ILE A 496 -9.11 -23.49 -8.52
C ILE A 496 -10.43 -23.09 -7.87
N CYS A 497 -10.39 -22.04 -7.06
CA CYS A 497 -11.52 -21.51 -6.31
C CYS A 497 -11.77 -20.05 -6.68
N PRO A 498 -12.54 -19.76 -7.75
CA PRO A 498 -12.86 -18.39 -8.14
C PRO A 498 -13.62 -17.65 -7.04
N CYS A 499 -13.22 -16.40 -6.79
CA CYS A 499 -13.94 -15.50 -5.91
C CYS A 499 -15.20 -14.97 -6.60
N SER A 500 -16.29 -14.80 -5.84
CA SER A 500 -17.45 -14.03 -6.31
C SER A 500 -17.15 -12.52 -6.30
N SER A 501 -16.44 -12.04 -5.28
CA SER A 501 -15.91 -10.68 -5.23
C SER A 501 -14.42 -10.68 -5.52
N ILE A 502 -14.03 -10.12 -6.65
CA ILE A 502 -12.62 -10.03 -7.07
C ILE A 502 -11.86 -8.88 -6.41
N THR A 503 -12.57 -7.92 -5.83
CA THR A 503 -12.04 -6.73 -5.16
C THR A 503 -12.49 -6.74 -3.70
N MET A 504 -11.56 -6.49 -2.79
CA MET A 504 -11.81 -6.48 -1.35
C MET A 504 -10.96 -5.40 -0.70
N THR A 505 -11.49 -4.58 0.20
CA THR A 505 -10.67 -3.62 0.94
C THR A 505 -9.86 -4.33 2.03
N TYR A 506 -8.65 -3.84 2.31
CA TYR A 506 -7.81 -4.37 3.39
C TYR A 506 -8.52 -4.31 4.75
N SER A 507 -9.38 -3.31 4.97
CA SER A 507 -10.23 -3.20 6.16
C SER A 507 -11.07 -4.45 6.47
N ASN A 508 -11.39 -5.27 5.46
CA ASN A 508 -12.21 -6.46 5.65
C ASN A 508 -11.48 -7.59 6.35
N PHE A 509 -10.14 -7.59 6.35
CA PHE A 509 -9.35 -8.71 6.88
C PHE A 509 -8.05 -8.29 7.59
N ILE A 510 -7.72 -7.00 7.65
CA ILE A 510 -6.58 -6.45 8.38
C ILE A 510 -7.09 -5.47 9.45
N THR A 511 -6.58 -5.59 10.66
CA THR A 511 -6.68 -4.53 11.68
C THR A 511 -5.28 -4.15 12.17
N ILE A 512 -4.96 -2.86 12.20
CA ILE A 512 -3.69 -2.33 12.70
C ILE A 512 -4.00 -1.32 13.79
N GLN A 513 -3.39 -1.47 14.97
CA GLN A 513 -3.48 -0.52 16.06
C GLN A 513 -2.07 -0.19 16.58
N PRO A 514 -1.63 1.08 16.45
CA PRO A 514 -0.37 1.54 17.03
C PRO A 514 -0.54 1.82 18.53
N ASN A 515 0.47 1.48 19.32
CA ASN A 515 0.60 1.89 20.71
C ASN A 515 1.66 3.00 20.78
N TYR A 516 1.18 4.25 20.85
CA TYR A 516 2.06 5.41 20.95
C TYR A 516 2.81 5.43 22.29
N HIS A 517 4.00 6.01 22.26
CA HIS A 517 4.80 6.25 23.44
C HIS A 517 4.01 7.14 24.41
N GLN A 518 3.98 6.77 25.69
CA GLN A 518 3.14 7.39 26.72
C GLN A 518 3.34 8.90 26.90
N VAL A 519 4.49 9.44 26.49
CA VAL A 519 4.74 10.89 26.47
C VAL A 519 3.69 11.64 25.66
N CYS A 520 3.18 11.04 24.58
CA CYS A 520 2.19 11.65 23.70
C CYS A 520 0.80 11.76 24.32
N SER A 521 0.56 11.09 25.45
CA SER A 521 -0.66 11.23 26.26
C SER A 521 -0.40 11.89 27.62
N SER A 522 0.82 12.41 27.84
CA SER A 522 1.21 13.00 29.13
C SER A 522 0.97 14.51 29.19
N ASP A 523 1.00 15.07 30.40
CA ASP A 523 0.88 16.52 30.59
C ASP A 523 2.02 17.31 29.92
N LEU A 524 3.17 16.69 29.63
CA LEU A 524 4.34 17.36 29.02
C LEU A 524 4.10 17.84 27.58
N VAL A 525 3.07 17.32 26.92
CA VAL A 525 2.64 17.78 25.59
C VAL A 525 1.35 18.60 25.63
N SER A 526 0.83 18.89 26.84
CA SER A 526 -0.41 19.64 27.01
C SER A 526 -0.22 21.14 26.76
N PRO A 527 -1.26 21.85 26.26
CA PRO A 527 -1.23 23.31 26.16
C PRO A 527 -0.96 24.00 27.49
N GLN A 528 -1.44 23.45 28.61
CA GLN A 528 -1.24 23.97 29.96
C GLN A 528 0.24 23.97 30.35
N TRP A 529 0.94 22.86 30.10
CA TRP A 529 2.38 22.74 30.37
C TRP A 529 3.21 23.68 29.48
N ILE A 530 2.86 23.77 28.20
CA ILE A 530 3.53 24.69 27.27
C ILE A 530 3.33 26.15 27.72
N GLN A 531 2.11 26.52 28.13
CA GLN A 531 1.80 27.86 28.63
C GLN A 531 2.54 28.17 29.94
N TYR A 532 2.66 27.19 30.85
CA TYR A 532 3.47 27.32 32.06
C TYR A 532 4.92 27.68 31.74
N ASN A 533 5.53 26.99 30.77
CA ASN A 533 6.89 27.29 30.31
C ASN A 533 7.00 28.61 29.51
N THR A 534 5.88 29.23 29.10
CA THR A 534 5.84 30.52 28.40
C THR A 534 5.82 31.72 29.36
N ASN A 535 5.07 31.60 30.47
CA ASN A 535 4.85 32.68 31.45
C ASN A 535 6.08 32.97 32.35
N THR A 536 7.16 32.21 32.21
CA THR A 536 8.44 32.44 32.90
C THR A 536 9.30 33.53 32.25
N MET A 537 8.89 34.09 31.10
CA MET A 537 9.67 35.03 30.27
C MET A 537 9.51 36.54 30.60
N SER A 538 8.72 36.95 31.58
CA SER A 538 8.48 38.39 31.82
C SER A 538 9.55 39.04 32.71
N GLY A 539 10.59 39.62 32.07
CA GLY A 539 11.28 40.79 32.63
C GLY A 539 12.68 40.61 33.23
N LEU A 540 13.26 39.41 33.23
CA LEU A 540 14.64 39.18 33.70
C LEU A 540 15.51 38.70 32.54
N GLY A 541 16.68 39.32 32.35
CA GLY A 541 17.67 38.83 31.39
C GLY A 541 18.23 37.52 31.92
N TYR A 542 17.84 36.38 31.36
CA TYR A 542 18.38 35.07 31.76
C TYR A 542 19.63 34.73 30.93
N SER A 543 20.50 33.88 31.51
CA SER A 543 21.52 33.19 30.73
C SER A 543 20.87 32.41 29.60
N TYR A 544 21.46 32.38 28.40
CA TYR A 544 20.95 31.53 27.32
C TYR A 544 21.03 30.03 27.68
N LEU A 545 21.83 29.66 28.69
CA LEU A 545 21.91 28.30 29.25
C LEU A 545 20.79 27.98 30.26
N ASP A 546 19.93 28.95 30.57
CA ASP A 546 18.82 28.77 31.48
C ASP A 546 17.72 27.91 30.84
N TYR A 547 17.24 26.90 31.56
CA TYR A 547 16.11 26.06 31.14
C TYR A 547 14.92 26.88 30.62
N ARG A 548 14.55 27.95 31.33
CA ARG A 548 13.38 28.78 31.01
C ARG A 548 13.53 29.54 29.69
N PHE A 549 14.73 29.64 29.15
CA PHE A 549 14.98 30.30 27.86
C PHE A 549 14.42 29.50 26.67
N ASN A 550 14.50 28.17 26.72
CA ASN A 550 14.16 27.30 25.59
C ASN A 550 13.14 26.19 25.89
N ALA A 551 12.77 25.98 27.15
CA ALA A 551 11.86 24.92 27.55
C ALA A 551 10.54 24.92 26.75
N GLU A 552 9.90 26.08 26.58
CA GLU A 552 8.65 26.20 25.80
C GLU A 552 8.82 25.63 24.38
N SER A 553 9.91 25.97 23.69
CA SER A 553 10.15 25.52 22.32
C SER A 553 10.44 24.02 22.25
N GLN A 554 11.16 23.48 23.24
CA GLN A 554 11.42 22.04 23.34
C GLN A 554 10.14 21.24 23.59
N PHE A 555 9.27 21.67 24.50
CA PHE A 555 8.00 20.98 24.75
C PHE A 555 6.99 21.16 23.62
N GLN A 556 6.99 22.31 22.94
CA GLN A 556 6.24 22.50 21.71
C GLN A 556 6.70 21.53 20.60
N LEU A 557 8.02 21.37 20.42
CA LEU A 557 8.58 20.39 19.47
C LEU A 557 8.21 18.95 19.86
N LEU A 558 8.22 18.61 21.15
CA LEU A 558 7.81 17.30 21.64
C LEU A 558 6.33 17.01 21.34
N ALA A 559 5.45 17.97 21.65
CA ALA A 559 4.02 17.87 21.34
C ALA A 559 3.78 17.75 19.84
N MET A 560 4.51 18.53 19.05
CA MET A 560 4.47 18.48 17.59
C MET A 560 4.91 17.11 17.06
N PHE A 561 6.01 16.53 17.55
CA PHE A 561 6.43 15.19 17.13
C PHE A 561 5.38 14.12 17.42
N CYS A 562 4.73 14.19 18.59
CA CYS A 562 3.61 13.31 18.93
C CYS A 562 2.43 13.50 17.97
N GLN A 563 1.99 14.75 17.76
CA GLN A 563 0.85 15.06 16.90
C GLN A 563 1.12 14.65 15.45
N GLN A 564 2.31 14.95 14.91
CA GLN A 564 2.69 14.61 13.55
C GLN A 564 2.84 13.10 13.36
N ALA A 565 3.43 12.39 14.33
CA ALA A 565 3.48 10.93 14.29
C ALA A 565 2.07 10.31 14.27
N GLN A 566 1.17 10.79 15.11
CA GLN A 566 -0.24 10.35 15.13
C GLN A 566 -0.91 10.61 13.78
N GLN A 567 -0.87 11.85 13.29
CA GLN A 567 -1.51 12.24 12.05
C GLN A 567 -1.01 11.43 10.84
N ILE A 568 0.32 11.23 10.72
CA ILE A 568 0.89 10.46 9.61
C ILE A 568 0.48 8.99 9.68
N VAL A 569 0.48 8.41 10.87
CA VAL A 569 0.11 7.01 11.08
C VAL A 569 -1.36 6.79 10.85
N ASP A 570 -2.23 7.61 11.44
CA ASP A 570 -3.68 7.49 11.33
C ASP A 570 -4.15 7.66 9.87
N ASN A 571 -3.69 8.71 9.19
CA ASN A 571 -3.95 8.89 7.77
C ASN A 571 -3.36 7.74 6.93
N GLY A 572 -2.17 7.27 7.30
CA GLY A 572 -1.50 6.15 6.64
C GLY A 572 -2.27 4.83 6.80
N ILE A 573 -2.87 4.59 7.97
CA ILE A 573 -3.70 3.42 8.26
C ILE A 573 -5.01 3.53 7.50
N GLU A 574 -5.68 4.69 7.52
CA GLU A 574 -6.92 4.91 6.78
C GLU A 574 -6.75 4.60 5.29
N ILE A 575 -5.72 5.18 4.67
CA ILE A 575 -5.38 4.97 3.27
C ILE A 575 -5.00 3.52 2.98
N PHE A 576 -4.21 2.89 3.86
CA PHE A 576 -3.81 1.51 3.70
C PHE A 576 -5.01 0.56 3.80
N LEU A 577 -5.90 0.77 4.78
CA LEU A 577 -7.09 -0.07 4.96
C LEU A 577 -8.15 0.11 3.87
N GLN A 578 -8.21 1.30 3.25
CA GLN A 578 -9.05 1.56 2.07
C GLN A 578 -8.48 0.95 0.77
N THR A 579 -7.20 0.55 0.76
CA THR A 579 -6.56 -0.05 -0.41
C THR A 579 -7.26 -1.36 -0.79
N GLN A 580 -7.49 -1.55 -2.09
CA GLN A 580 -8.13 -2.77 -2.61
C GLN A 580 -7.11 -3.90 -2.81
N PHE A 581 -7.39 -5.04 -2.20
CA PHE A 581 -6.86 -6.35 -2.55
C PHE A 581 -7.64 -6.91 -3.75
N VAL A 582 -6.93 -7.22 -4.83
CA VAL A 582 -7.52 -7.83 -6.02
C VAL A 582 -7.08 -9.28 -6.14
N SER A 583 -8.03 -10.20 -6.16
CA SER A 583 -7.77 -11.63 -6.32
C SER A 583 -8.92 -12.30 -7.06
N SER A 584 -8.63 -12.91 -8.21
CA SER A 584 -9.63 -13.69 -8.98
C SER A 584 -9.95 -15.04 -8.35
N GLN A 585 -9.04 -15.56 -7.51
CA GLN A 585 -9.14 -16.84 -6.83
C GLN A 585 -8.65 -16.77 -5.39
N ILE A 586 -9.04 -17.74 -4.56
CA ILE A 586 -8.57 -17.83 -3.17
C ILE A 586 -7.10 -18.21 -3.11
N ASN A 587 -6.30 -17.38 -2.42
CA ASN A 587 -4.92 -17.71 -2.10
C ASN A 587 -4.83 -18.73 -0.96
N SER A 588 -3.75 -19.52 -0.87
CA SER A 588 -3.51 -20.34 0.33
C SER A 588 -3.37 -19.45 1.57
N GLN A 589 -3.71 -19.99 2.74
CA GLN A 589 -3.56 -19.25 4.00
C GLN A 589 -2.12 -18.76 4.19
N ASP A 590 -1.13 -19.64 4.01
CA ASP A 590 0.28 -19.29 4.14
C ASP A 590 0.73 -18.22 3.15
N LEU A 591 0.30 -18.33 1.88
CA LEU A 591 0.65 -17.35 0.84
C LEU A 591 -0.01 -16.01 1.08
N PHE A 592 -1.28 -16.02 1.50
CA PHE A 592 -2.03 -14.83 1.84
C PHE A 592 -1.38 -14.11 3.03
N GLU A 593 -1.18 -14.80 4.15
CA GLU A 593 -0.57 -14.23 5.35
C GLU A 593 0.85 -13.72 5.09
N SER A 594 1.68 -14.47 4.33
CA SER A 594 3.01 -14.01 3.94
C SER A 594 2.97 -12.74 3.09
N LYS A 595 2.09 -12.67 2.08
CA LYS A 595 1.91 -11.47 1.25
C LYS A 595 1.46 -10.27 2.07
N ILE A 596 0.45 -10.44 2.93
CA ILE A 596 -0.08 -9.35 3.75
C ILE A 596 0.95 -8.86 4.78
N ASN A 597 1.70 -9.77 5.41
CA ASN A 597 2.76 -9.38 6.36
C ASN A 597 3.88 -8.57 5.68
N LEU A 598 4.29 -8.95 4.46
CA LEU A 598 5.25 -8.17 3.68
C LEU A 598 4.71 -6.77 3.37
N LEU A 599 3.45 -6.66 2.92
CA LEU A 599 2.80 -5.38 2.64
C LEU A 599 2.74 -4.47 3.88
N ILE A 600 2.41 -5.03 5.06
CA ILE A 600 2.39 -4.28 6.32
C ILE A 600 3.80 -3.82 6.71
N SER A 601 4.81 -4.68 6.53
CA SER A 601 6.22 -4.36 6.83
C SER A 601 6.73 -3.22 5.94
N ASP A 602 6.48 -3.30 4.64
CA ASP A 602 6.88 -2.28 3.67
C ASP A 602 6.19 -0.95 3.96
N TRP A 603 4.88 -0.99 4.25
CA TRP A 603 4.10 0.18 4.64
C TRP A 603 4.65 0.87 5.91
N ARG A 604 4.99 0.09 6.96
CA ARG A 604 5.61 0.63 8.19
C ARG A 604 6.93 1.34 7.92
N SER A 605 7.81 0.72 7.13
CA SER A 605 9.12 1.30 6.77
C SER A 605 8.96 2.60 5.97
N LEU A 606 8.03 2.61 5.02
CA LEU A 606 7.75 3.75 4.18
C LEU A 606 7.16 4.93 4.97
N ILE A 607 6.25 4.68 5.92
CA ILE A 607 5.74 5.71 6.82
C ILE A 607 6.85 6.30 7.69
N LEU A 608 7.71 5.47 8.28
CA LEU A 608 8.83 5.96 9.10
C LEU A 608 9.74 6.89 8.29
N ASN A 609 10.08 6.50 7.06
CA ASN A 609 10.92 7.32 6.18
C ASN A 609 10.24 8.64 5.80
N ARG A 610 8.91 8.65 5.61
CA ARG A 610 8.13 9.88 5.34
C ARG A 610 8.15 10.85 6.51
N TYR A 611 8.19 10.34 7.74
CA TYR A 611 8.30 11.15 8.94
C TYR A 611 9.73 11.69 9.16
N LEU A 612 10.75 10.83 9.08
CA LEU A 612 12.13 11.22 9.42
C LEU A 612 12.81 12.08 8.35
N ARG A 613 12.49 11.87 7.07
CA ARG A 613 13.19 12.56 5.98
C ARG A 613 13.05 14.09 6.04
N PRO A 614 11.85 14.68 6.19
CA PRO A 614 11.73 16.13 6.32
C PRO A 614 12.40 16.67 7.59
N ILE A 615 12.31 15.94 8.71
CA ILE A 615 12.98 16.32 9.97
C ILE A 615 14.49 16.47 9.75
N ASN A 616 15.12 15.47 9.13
CA ASN A 616 16.56 15.48 8.87
C ASN A 616 16.96 16.59 7.88
N ILE A 617 16.19 16.80 6.81
CA ILE A 617 16.44 17.88 5.86
C ILE A 617 16.39 19.26 6.54
N ILE A 618 15.39 19.49 7.39
CA ILE A 618 15.23 20.77 8.10
C ILE A 618 16.38 20.99 9.08
N ARG A 619 16.81 19.94 9.81
CA ARG A 619 17.99 20.00 10.69
C ARG A 619 19.23 20.42 9.90
N THR A 620 19.50 19.75 8.77
CA THR A 620 20.67 20.06 7.92
C THR A 620 20.60 21.45 7.32
N ILE A 621 19.44 21.89 6.80
CA ILE A 621 19.27 23.23 6.22
C ILE A 621 19.44 24.30 7.29
N THR A 622 18.85 24.10 8.48
CA THR A 622 18.94 25.06 9.60
C THR A 622 20.38 25.28 10.03
N HIS A 623 21.15 24.20 10.18
CA HIS A 623 22.57 24.29 10.54
C HIS A 623 23.42 24.83 9.38
N GLY A 624 23.32 24.23 8.19
CA GLY A 624 24.17 24.55 7.03
C GLY A 624 24.00 25.97 6.50
N ASN A 625 22.81 26.56 6.67
CA ASN A 625 22.55 27.97 6.32
C ASN A 625 22.61 28.91 7.53
N LEU A 626 22.98 28.41 8.72
CA LEU A 626 23.02 29.18 9.96
C LEU A 626 21.72 29.97 10.24
N LEU A 627 20.57 29.38 9.94
CA LEU A 627 19.27 30.03 10.13
C LEU A 627 19.07 30.33 11.62
N MET A 628 18.69 31.56 11.96
CA MET A 628 18.54 31.96 13.36
C MET A 628 17.37 31.23 14.03
N ASN A 629 17.66 30.53 15.13
CA ASN A 629 16.71 29.68 15.86
C ASN A 629 16.64 30.06 17.35
N ALA A 630 15.82 31.06 17.68
CA ALA A 630 15.78 31.65 19.03
C ALA A 630 17.14 32.18 19.56
N GLY A 631 18.15 32.36 18.70
CA GLY A 631 19.49 32.82 19.10
C GLY A 631 20.35 31.76 19.78
N LEU A 632 20.16 30.47 19.45
CA LEU A 632 20.93 29.35 20.00
C LEU A 632 22.20 29.04 19.23
N ASN A 633 22.19 29.23 17.91
CA ASN A 633 23.39 29.05 17.07
C ASN A 633 24.24 30.32 16.93
N HIS A 634 23.65 31.50 17.06
CA HIS A 634 24.36 32.76 16.92
C HIS A 634 23.80 33.89 17.78
N LYS A 635 24.67 34.86 18.06
CA LYS A 635 24.38 36.12 18.73
C LYS A 635 24.94 37.27 17.93
N PHE A 636 24.31 38.42 18.05
CA PHE A 636 24.83 39.66 17.47
C PHE A 636 25.77 40.33 18.49
N SER A 637 26.89 40.87 18.01
CA SER A 637 27.87 41.63 18.79
C SER A 637 28.31 42.85 17.99
N THR A 638 28.70 43.93 18.67
CA THR A 638 29.22 45.14 18.01
C THR A 638 30.65 45.36 18.44
N THR A 639 31.47 45.92 17.56
CA THR A 639 32.87 46.20 17.85
C THR A 639 33.17 47.68 18.12
N ASN A 640 32.19 48.59 18.04
CA ASN A 640 32.38 50.03 18.24
C ASN A 640 31.11 50.71 18.78
N SER A 641 31.28 51.77 19.57
CA SER A 641 30.23 52.67 20.08
C SER A 641 29.48 53.47 19.01
N THR A 642 29.84 53.33 17.72
CA THR A 642 29.32 54.15 16.60
C THR A 642 28.22 53.49 15.77
N TYR A 643 27.55 52.44 16.26
CA TYR A 643 26.29 51.90 15.71
C TYR A 643 26.34 51.27 14.29
N ARG A 644 27.47 51.29 13.58
CA ARG A 644 27.52 50.92 12.15
C ARG A 644 27.91 49.47 11.84
N ASN A 645 28.56 48.75 12.76
CA ASN A 645 29.10 47.42 12.49
C ASN A 645 28.53 46.38 13.47
N ILE A 646 27.53 45.63 13.01
CA ILE A 646 26.98 44.45 13.72
C ILE A 646 27.68 43.20 13.18
N LYS A 647 28.38 42.48 14.04
CA LYS A 647 28.95 41.16 13.76
C LYS A 647 27.99 40.08 14.24
N ILE A 648 27.85 39.02 13.45
CA ILE A 648 27.21 37.77 13.88
C ILE A 648 28.32 36.90 14.45
N LEU A 649 28.19 36.52 15.71
CA LEU A 649 29.09 35.60 16.39
C LEU A 649 28.37 34.28 16.61
N THR A 650 29.03 33.19 16.27
CA THR A 650 28.55 31.85 16.58
C THR A 650 28.61 31.59 18.08
N ILE A 651 27.62 30.85 18.59
CA ILE A 651 27.63 30.36 19.97
C ILE A 651 28.45 29.08 20.07
N SER A 652 29.23 28.97 21.14
CA SER A 652 29.93 27.75 21.51
C SER A 652 29.33 27.20 22.79
N TYR A 653 29.01 25.91 22.78
CA TYR A 653 28.58 25.15 23.96
C TYR A 653 29.78 24.35 24.46
N SER A 654 30.28 24.69 25.65
CA SER A 654 31.61 24.24 26.12
C SER A 654 32.71 24.54 25.09
N ASN A 655 33.41 23.51 24.58
CA ASN A 655 34.47 23.65 23.55
C ASN A 655 33.98 23.36 22.12
N CYS A 656 32.66 23.21 21.91
CA CYS A 656 32.08 22.89 20.61
C CYS A 656 31.40 24.12 20.01
N SER A 657 31.77 24.50 18.80
CA SER A 657 31.22 25.67 18.07
C SER A 657 30.09 25.27 17.12
N CYS A 658 28.96 25.98 17.21
CA CYS A 658 27.80 25.75 16.33
C CYS A 658 28.01 26.09 14.85
N ALA A 659 29.17 26.64 14.49
CA ALA A 659 29.55 26.86 13.10
C ALA A 659 30.24 25.62 12.50
N LEU A 660 30.76 24.73 13.35
CA LEU A 660 31.50 23.55 12.95
C LEU A 660 30.68 22.27 13.12
N SER A 661 29.76 22.23 14.08
CA SER A 661 28.91 21.06 14.34
C SER A 661 27.54 21.46 14.88
N SER A 662 26.49 20.79 14.39
CA SER A 662 25.13 20.92 14.92
C SER A 662 24.96 20.19 16.25
N GLN A 663 25.86 19.26 16.57
CA GLN A 663 25.78 18.39 17.76
C GLN A 663 26.35 19.06 19.02
N CYS A 664 26.78 20.33 18.94
CA CYS A 664 27.25 21.02 20.12
C CYS A 664 26.11 21.20 21.11
N MET A 665 26.35 20.76 22.34
CA MET A 665 25.37 20.82 23.42
C MET A 665 26.03 21.06 24.77
N GLN A 666 25.22 21.55 25.70
CA GLN A 666 25.56 21.75 27.10
C GLN A 666 24.32 21.44 27.95
N VAL A 667 24.52 21.01 29.19
CA VAL A 667 23.41 20.76 30.12
C VAL A 667 22.68 22.08 30.41
N MET A 668 21.35 22.05 30.39
CA MET A 668 20.54 23.19 30.85
C MET A 668 20.42 23.16 32.36
N ASP A 669 20.52 24.35 32.95
CA ASP A 669 20.39 24.54 34.38
C ASP A 669 19.46 25.72 34.65
N ILE A 670 19.09 25.94 35.90
CA ILE A 670 18.41 27.18 36.32
C ILE A 670 19.47 28.13 36.83
N TYR A 671 19.43 29.37 36.35
CA TYR A 671 20.32 30.45 36.76
C TYR A 671 19.54 31.58 37.44
N THR A 672 20.10 32.13 38.50
CA THR A 672 19.56 33.32 39.17
C THR A 672 20.57 34.46 39.07
N GLN A 673 20.06 35.68 38.87
CA GLN A 673 20.90 36.88 38.84
C GLN A 673 21.07 37.40 40.26
N ASN A 674 22.30 37.59 40.70
CA ASN A 674 22.56 38.21 42.00
C ASN A 674 22.48 39.74 41.84
N SER A 675 21.66 40.41 42.64
CA SER A 675 21.38 41.86 42.51
C SER A 675 22.60 42.76 42.75
N SER A 676 23.73 42.21 43.19
CA SER A 676 24.95 42.94 43.54
C SER A 676 26.18 42.62 42.68
N THR A 677 26.17 41.59 41.81
CA THR A 677 27.29 41.26 40.91
C THR A 677 26.81 40.65 39.59
N SER A 678 27.51 40.96 38.50
CA SER A 678 27.11 40.63 37.13
C SER A 678 27.11 39.15 36.68
N PRO A 679 27.61 38.11 37.40
CA PRO A 679 27.47 36.73 36.89
C PRO A 679 26.18 36.06 37.36
N PHE A 680 25.55 35.33 36.43
CA PHE A 680 24.49 34.37 36.71
C PHE A 680 25.02 33.21 37.57
N ILE A 681 24.32 32.89 38.66
CA ILE A 681 24.68 31.76 39.54
C ILE A 681 23.77 30.58 39.21
N ARG A 682 24.37 29.41 38.94
CA ARG A 682 23.64 28.15 38.76
C ARG A 682 22.98 27.74 40.08
N THR A 683 21.67 27.54 40.07
CA THR A 683 20.87 27.24 41.25
C THR A 683 20.32 25.81 41.26
N LEU A 684 19.89 25.28 40.11
CA LEU A 684 19.43 23.88 39.96
C LEU A 684 20.01 23.25 38.69
N ARG A 685 20.43 21.98 38.77
CA ARG A 685 20.90 21.21 37.62
C ARG A 685 19.82 20.29 37.07
N ILE A 686 19.49 20.43 35.79
CA ILE A 686 18.51 19.58 35.11
C ILE A 686 19.26 18.48 34.38
N ARG A 687 19.45 17.33 35.06
CA ARG A 687 20.25 16.22 34.50
C ARG A 687 19.62 15.68 33.21
N ASN A 688 20.50 15.36 32.26
CA ASN A 688 20.16 14.75 30.96
C ASN A 688 19.17 15.55 30.10
N PHE A 689 19.05 16.86 30.37
CA PHE A 689 18.28 17.80 29.57
C PHE A 689 19.22 18.91 29.08
N TYR A 690 19.25 19.14 27.77
CA TYR A 690 20.32 19.85 27.09
C TYR A 690 19.83 21.07 26.32
N ILE A 691 20.77 21.99 26.10
CA ILE A 691 20.68 23.07 25.12
C ILE A 691 21.78 22.86 24.09
N GLY A 692 21.46 23.06 22.82
CA GLY A 692 22.41 22.94 21.73
C GLY A 692 22.15 23.96 20.63
N CYS A 693 22.78 23.75 19.48
CA CYS A 693 22.76 24.71 18.36
C CYS A 693 21.38 24.97 17.75
N SER A 694 20.35 24.20 18.11
CA SER A 694 18.96 24.48 17.77
C SER A 694 18.02 23.91 18.82
N SER A 695 16.77 24.38 18.88
CA SER A 695 15.76 23.79 19.76
C SER A 695 15.50 22.32 19.44
N VAL A 696 15.63 21.93 18.16
CA VAL A 696 15.50 20.53 17.73
C VAL A 696 16.64 19.70 18.30
N GLU A 697 17.90 20.10 18.11
CA GLU A 697 19.05 19.37 18.67
C GLU A 697 19.04 19.37 20.20
N SER A 698 18.55 20.45 20.82
CA SER A 698 18.38 20.53 22.27
C SER A 698 17.41 19.45 22.77
N LEU A 699 16.25 19.32 22.11
CA LEU A 699 15.24 18.31 22.46
C LEU A 699 15.71 16.89 22.15
N LEU A 700 16.19 16.63 20.92
CA LEU A 700 16.51 15.29 20.45
C LEU A 700 17.61 14.61 21.28
N ASN A 701 18.60 15.38 21.75
CA ASN A 701 19.68 14.87 22.61
C ASN A 701 19.27 14.74 24.09
N SER A 702 18.10 15.25 24.47
CA SER A 702 17.61 15.21 25.85
C SER A 702 16.86 13.92 26.17
N THR A 703 16.80 13.60 27.46
CA THR A 703 15.91 12.58 28.04
C THR A 703 14.84 13.25 28.88
N LEU A 704 13.76 12.52 29.18
CA LEU A 704 12.67 13.00 30.02
C LEU A 704 12.77 12.52 31.48
N GLU A 705 13.90 11.95 31.87
CA GLU A 705 14.14 11.32 33.19
C GLU A 705 13.69 12.21 34.36
N ILE A 706 14.09 13.47 34.37
CA ILE A 706 13.76 14.41 35.45
C ILE A 706 12.27 14.74 35.52
N PHE A 707 11.57 14.74 34.38
CA PHE A 707 10.15 15.09 34.29
C PHE A 707 9.23 13.96 34.76
N TYR A 708 9.75 12.74 34.84
CA TYR A 708 9.06 11.60 35.44
C TYR A 708 9.30 11.46 36.95
N ASN A 709 10.20 12.26 37.52
CA ASN A 709 10.44 12.28 38.96
C ASN A 709 9.67 13.43 39.63
N ARG A 710 8.62 13.08 40.38
CA ARG A 710 7.76 14.06 41.07
C ARG A 710 8.54 15.00 41.99
N SER A 711 9.53 14.51 42.73
CA SER A 711 10.33 15.35 43.63
C SER A 711 11.17 16.37 42.86
N ALA A 712 11.73 15.95 41.71
CA ALA A 712 12.50 16.85 40.86
C ALA A 712 11.61 17.89 40.15
N MET A 713 10.39 17.51 39.78
CA MET A 713 9.40 18.44 39.22
C MET A 713 8.93 19.48 40.24
N LEU A 714 8.74 19.10 41.50
CA LEU A 714 8.43 20.03 42.58
C LEU A 714 9.60 20.99 42.86
N GLU A 715 10.85 20.52 42.74
CA GLU A 715 12.03 21.38 42.84
C GLU A 715 12.12 22.38 41.68
N LEU A 716 11.82 21.93 40.45
CA LEU A 716 11.77 22.79 39.25
C LEU A 716 10.69 23.88 39.39
N ASP A 717 9.51 23.56 39.94
CA ASP A 717 8.39 24.49 40.13
C ASP A 717 8.73 25.66 41.06
N GLN A 718 9.65 25.48 42.03
CA GLN A 718 10.09 26.54 42.95
C GLN A 718 10.74 27.73 42.23
N TYR A 719 11.26 27.52 41.01
CA TYR A 719 11.98 28.54 40.25
C TYR A 719 11.14 29.18 39.13
N SER A 720 9.86 28.84 39.07
CA SER A 720 8.90 29.41 38.11
C SER A 720 8.22 30.64 38.65
N TYR A 721 7.95 31.61 37.76
CA TYR A 721 7.32 32.87 38.12
C TYR A 721 5.84 32.71 38.53
N VAL A 722 5.17 31.73 37.92
CA VAL A 722 3.81 31.31 38.27
C VAL A 722 3.90 29.83 38.65
N PRO A 723 3.94 29.48 39.94
CA PRO A 723 3.95 28.07 40.35
C PRO A 723 2.69 27.38 39.83
N LEU A 724 2.83 26.12 39.41
CA LEU A 724 1.73 25.32 38.84
C LEU A 724 0.55 25.12 39.80
N GLY A 725 0.74 25.40 41.09
CA GLY A 725 -0.26 25.32 42.14
C GLY A 725 -0.63 23.86 42.48
N SER A 726 -1.43 23.68 43.53
CA SER A 726 -1.89 22.35 43.98
C SER A 726 -2.85 21.65 43.00
N SER A 727 -3.35 22.36 41.99
CA SER A 727 -4.27 21.85 40.97
C SER A 727 -3.59 21.18 39.77
N PHE A 728 -2.30 21.45 39.53
CA PHE A 728 -1.56 20.70 38.52
C PHE A 728 -1.09 19.40 39.16
N ASN A 729 -1.93 18.37 39.02
CA ASN A 729 -1.48 17.03 39.34
C ASN A 729 -0.41 16.71 38.32
N PHE A 730 0.87 16.67 38.73
CA PHE A 730 1.90 16.03 37.92
C PHE A 730 1.46 14.58 37.77
N SER A 731 0.67 14.30 36.74
CA SER A 731 0.53 12.96 36.21
C SER A 731 1.84 12.66 35.47
N ALA A 732 2.96 12.75 36.20
CA ALA A 732 4.08 11.91 35.89
C ALA A 732 3.52 10.50 35.99
N SER A 733 3.17 9.96 34.83
CA SER A 733 3.43 8.60 34.42
C SER A 733 3.07 7.57 35.49
N ASN A 734 2.06 6.74 35.19
CA ASN A 734 2.10 5.35 35.63
C ASN A 734 3.56 4.89 35.58
N SER A 735 4.10 4.38 36.69
CA SER A 735 5.51 3.98 36.86
C SER A 735 5.96 2.84 35.94
N THR A 736 5.23 2.59 34.85
CA THR A 736 5.43 1.60 33.82
C THR A 736 5.95 2.28 32.54
N LEU A 737 6.99 3.11 32.67
CA LEU A 737 7.82 3.48 31.52
C LEU A 737 8.72 2.31 31.16
N SER A 738 8.75 1.99 29.86
CA SER A 738 9.70 1.03 29.31
C SER A 738 11.14 1.51 29.56
N LEU A 739 11.49 2.79 29.36
CA LEU A 739 12.86 3.33 29.56
C LEU A 739 12.91 4.88 29.74
N PRO A 740 12.88 5.47 30.94
CA PRO A 740 12.95 6.94 31.14
C PRO A 740 14.30 7.57 30.73
N ASN A 741 15.33 6.76 30.52
CA ASN A 741 16.68 7.18 30.14
C ASN A 741 16.89 7.20 28.62
N GLU A 742 15.87 6.86 27.84
CA GLU A 742 15.94 6.90 26.39
C GLU A 742 15.94 8.36 25.87
N THR A 743 16.75 8.65 24.85
CA THR A 743 16.76 9.97 24.22
C THR A 743 15.51 10.18 23.38
N ILE A 744 15.06 11.43 23.29
CA ILE A 744 13.90 11.77 22.47
C ILE A 744 14.15 11.47 21.00
N GLU A 745 15.40 11.55 20.52
CA GLU A 745 15.76 11.10 19.16
C GLU A 745 15.43 9.63 18.92
N THR A 746 15.67 8.74 19.89
CA THR A 746 15.36 7.32 19.74
C THR A 746 13.86 7.07 19.69
N ILE A 747 13.07 7.83 20.45
CA ILE A 747 11.59 7.78 20.41
C ILE A 747 11.08 8.31 19.06
N VAL A 748 11.62 9.43 18.56
CA VAL A 748 11.28 10.01 17.25
C VAL A 748 11.65 9.05 16.11
N ASN A 749 12.81 8.39 16.19
CA ASN A 749 13.26 7.38 15.21
C ASN A 749 12.40 6.11 15.19
N ARG A 750 11.47 5.94 16.13
CA ARG A 750 10.45 4.89 16.16
C ARG A 750 9.04 5.44 15.91
N LEU A 751 8.92 6.64 15.31
CA LEU A 751 7.65 7.30 15.03
C LEU A 751 6.81 7.53 16.29
N MET A 752 7.46 7.76 17.43
CA MET A 752 6.78 7.87 18.73
C MET A 752 5.88 6.65 19.06
N ILE A 753 6.20 5.45 18.54
CA ILE A 753 5.44 4.21 18.75
C ILE A 753 6.32 3.20 19.51
N ASP A 754 5.75 2.64 20.58
CA ASP A 754 6.40 1.57 21.37
C ASP A 754 6.15 0.19 20.76
N SER A 755 4.95 -0.04 20.23
CA SER A 755 4.60 -1.32 19.58
C SER A 755 3.47 -1.19 18.57
N TRP A 756 3.44 -2.11 17.62
CA TRP A 756 2.36 -2.26 16.66
C TRP A 756 1.61 -3.56 16.94
N SER A 757 0.30 -3.50 17.03
CA SER A 757 -0.55 -4.70 16.98
C SER A 757 -1.19 -4.80 15.60
N SER A 758 -1.06 -5.96 14.97
CA SER A 758 -1.68 -6.24 13.67
C SER A 758 -2.30 -7.62 13.69
N ASN A 759 -3.56 -7.73 13.27
CA ASN A 759 -4.28 -8.99 13.13
C ASN A 759 -4.70 -9.15 11.66
N ILE A 760 -4.45 -10.34 11.11
CA ILE A 760 -4.77 -10.72 9.73
C ILE A 760 -5.75 -11.89 9.80
N SER A 761 -6.97 -11.69 9.31
CA SER A 761 -8.04 -12.69 9.37
C SER A 761 -8.20 -13.40 8.03
N PHE A 762 -7.59 -14.58 7.88
CA PHE A 762 -7.84 -15.43 6.71
C PHE A 762 -9.33 -15.80 6.58
N SER A 763 -10.04 -15.99 7.69
CA SER A 763 -11.47 -16.30 7.68
C SER A 763 -12.30 -15.17 7.08
N SER A 764 -12.04 -13.92 7.46
CA SER A 764 -12.73 -12.76 6.90
C SER A 764 -12.39 -12.57 5.41
N TYR A 765 -11.13 -12.84 5.04
CA TYR A 765 -10.71 -12.88 3.63
C TYR A 765 -11.50 -13.94 2.84
N TYR A 766 -11.59 -15.17 3.34
CA TYR A 766 -12.31 -16.26 2.70
C TYR A 766 -13.81 -15.94 2.54
N GLN A 767 -14.44 -15.41 3.59
CA GLN A 767 -15.86 -15.03 3.57
C GLN A 767 -16.15 -13.93 2.56
N THR A 768 -15.28 -12.92 2.45
CA THR A 768 -15.49 -11.80 1.53
C THR A 768 -15.24 -12.21 0.07
N CYS A 769 -14.22 -13.05 -0.19
CA CYS A 769 -14.02 -13.63 -1.52
C CYS A 769 -15.22 -14.51 -1.92
N ALA A 770 -15.86 -15.19 -0.95
CA ALA A 770 -17.08 -15.98 -1.12
C ALA A 770 -17.03 -16.89 -2.36
N PRO A 771 -16.25 -18.00 -2.33
CA PRO A 771 -16.09 -18.85 -3.49
C PRO A 771 -17.43 -19.51 -3.86
N LEU A 772 -17.87 -19.32 -5.10
CA LEU A 772 -19.12 -19.92 -5.58
C LEU A 772 -18.97 -21.42 -5.86
N SER A 773 -17.78 -21.81 -6.33
CA SER A 773 -17.42 -23.19 -6.58
C SER A 773 -15.90 -23.35 -6.50
N CYS A 774 -15.43 -24.49 -6.01
CA CYS A 774 -14.03 -24.91 -6.17
C CYS A 774 -13.97 -26.13 -7.07
N THR A 775 -13.05 -26.12 -8.03
CA THR A 775 -12.74 -27.27 -8.88
C THR A 775 -11.41 -27.87 -8.45
N ILE A 776 -11.42 -29.16 -8.16
CA ILE A 776 -10.26 -29.95 -7.70
C ILE A 776 -9.90 -31.00 -8.76
#